data_AF-A0A2Z4K0I4-F1
#
_entry.id   AF-A0A2Z4K0I4-F1
#
_cell.length_a   1.000
_cell.length_b   1.000
_cell.length_c   1.000
_cell.angle_alpha   90.00
_cell.angle_beta   90.00
_cell.angle_gamma   90.00
#
_symmetry.space_group_name_H-M   'P 1'
#
loop_
_entity.id
_entity.type
_entity.pdbx_description
1 polymer ?
#
loop_
_entity_poly.entity_id
_entity_poly.type
_entity_poly.pdbx_seq_one_letter_code
_entity_poly.pdbx_strand_id
1 'polypeptide(L)'
;MLGKVFAGQRSFALLALVILAANLVLAVPAHAQNADIDWADAGVVSQGSLLSGTTATGSDGNTATITWSSNSVAPSTFNPAFSPTFVSYFDGTIGGAASPLLVSFDNSQFDPNDKITITITLSEAVKDLTFSLGDIDFGSFADAVEVYYDDDNSGAFTNAATNNAFWTLGTSVSRTNDATVNGWRGTAGSATAATDGNINFDFGTQNVQRIQIVYFSYTGAGDPVGQFMGISDFLYSTPGADLSLTKALVGSPPVQGGTAVWRLIATNNSNSLRTAENVVVQETFPAGFTFSSSTGDGSFNTGNNQWSVGTLAPGETATLTITGTVSAAAGSTLTNVAEIIASSVADRDSTPNNGVTSEDDYASATFTVQSGRSPGVPPVLACPAGQSVFDWDGITGWAEGSTDNTYAFASFGDVRFQLSNDGAYVNNAAFGGQSPTVTNTFEGGLVPAEDSLTLLANQANRTGEVEVVITLPRTFTGLQFTVFDVDFGTNQFADRLEVVGSNGGAPVAAQLTNGNTNFISGNVAIGDLASGSSEALGNVVVTFTGTVDTIILRYGNHSTAPADPGQQGIGIHDITVCDPFTTLNVSKVSSVIADPVNGTTNPKAIPGATIEYLITVTNTGGSATDVDTVTVWDDGPADAKLCLIDRAGGPVIFNDPSGNSDLTYSFASLASTTDDVEFSNDDGASFNYTPVDDGLGCDGAVTDFRVRPNGAFAAGGNFTLVVRFEVR
;
A
#
# COMPACT_ATOMS: atom_id res chain seq x y z
N MET A 1 39.92 27.10 -49.43
CA MET A 1 40.76 26.60 -50.54
C MET A 1 41.99 25.95 -49.94
N LEU A 2 42.43 24.71 -50.20
CA LEU A 2 41.94 23.47 -50.84
C LEU A 2 42.80 22.35 -50.15
N GLY A 3 42.40 21.11 -49.91
CA GLY A 3 41.10 20.45 -50.00
C GLY A 3 41.24 18.92 -49.83
N LYS A 4 40.12 18.26 -49.48
CA LYS A 4 39.68 16.90 -49.89
C LYS A 4 40.46 15.65 -49.39
N VAL A 5 39.90 14.45 -49.16
CA VAL A 5 38.55 13.82 -49.00
C VAL A 5 38.66 12.38 -49.55
N PHE A 6 38.36 11.37 -48.70
CA PHE A 6 37.87 10.01 -48.95
C PHE A 6 38.46 9.05 -50.04
N ALA A 7 38.82 7.83 -49.60
CA ALA A 7 38.44 6.47 -50.11
C ALA A 7 39.47 5.42 -49.61
N GLY A 8 39.15 4.42 -48.77
CA GLY A 8 38.56 3.10 -49.10
C GLY A 8 39.65 1.99 -49.09
N GLN A 9 39.47 0.72 -48.68
CA GLN A 9 38.31 -0.04 -48.19
C GLN A 9 38.77 -1.42 -47.62
N ARG A 10 38.04 -1.99 -46.62
CA ARG A 10 37.96 -3.44 -46.24
C ARG A 10 39.24 -4.11 -45.70
N SER A 11 39.23 -5.11 -44.81
CA SER A 11 38.22 -5.82 -43.99
C SER A 11 38.98 -6.62 -42.91
N PHE A 12 38.43 -7.20 -41.85
CA PHE A 12 37.05 -7.40 -41.34
C PHE A 12 37.10 -7.51 -39.80
N ALA A 13 35.98 -7.32 -39.10
CA ALA A 13 35.77 -7.74 -37.71
C ALA A 13 34.30 -8.18 -37.54
N LEU A 14 34.07 -9.31 -36.86
CA LEU A 14 32.73 -9.85 -36.61
C LEU A 14 32.19 -9.27 -35.30
N LEU A 15 31.09 -8.52 -35.36
CA LEU A 15 30.46 -7.91 -34.20
C LEU A 15 29.38 -8.85 -33.66
N ALA A 16 29.54 -9.35 -32.43
CA ALA A 16 28.44 -9.95 -31.67
C ALA A 16 27.81 -8.85 -30.81
N LEU A 17 26.67 -8.33 -31.26
CA LEU A 17 25.90 -7.31 -30.55
C LEU A 17 24.95 -8.01 -29.58
N VAL A 18 25.30 -8.07 -28.30
CA VAL A 18 24.34 -8.40 -27.24
C VAL A 18 23.59 -7.11 -26.93
N ILE A 19 22.29 -7.10 -27.20
CA ILE A 19 21.42 -5.97 -26.87
C ILE A 19 21.07 -6.09 -25.38
N LEU A 20 21.66 -5.22 -24.57
CA LEU A 20 21.31 -5.04 -23.17
C LEU A 20 20.06 -4.14 -23.12
N ALA A 21 18.89 -4.72 -22.83
CA ALA A 21 17.70 -3.95 -22.53
C ALA A 21 17.80 -3.44 -21.08
N ALA A 22 17.74 -2.13 -20.90
CA ALA A 22 17.73 -1.52 -19.58
C ALA A 22 16.29 -1.49 -19.04
N ASN A 23 16.04 -2.15 -17.91
CA ASN A 23 14.84 -1.91 -17.10
C ASN A 23 15.03 -0.60 -16.33
N LEU A 24 14.92 0.50 -17.08
CA LEU A 24 14.66 1.80 -16.48
C LEU A 24 13.22 1.75 -15.95
N VAL A 25 13.03 1.89 -14.64
CA VAL A 25 11.72 2.30 -14.10
C VAL A 25 11.51 3.77 -14.49
N LEU A 26 11.20 3.96 -15.77
CA LEU A 26 10.14 4.88 -16.08
C LEU A 26 8.89 4.25 -15.46
N ALA A 27 8.18 5.02 -14.64
CA ALA A 27 6.73 4.94 -14.78
C ALA A 27 6.48 5.23 -16.27
N VAL A 28 6.17 4.17 -17.03
CA VAL A 28 5.56 4.35 -18.35
C VAL A 28 4.38 5.27 -18.06
N PRO A 29 4.25 6.44 -18.73
CA PRO A 29 3.14 7.33 -18.45
C PRO A 29 1.89 6.50 -18.69
N ALA A 30 1.14 6.25 -17.61
CA ALA A 30 -0.04 5.41 -17.63
C ALA A 30 -0.83 5.77 -18.89
N HIS A 31 -1.01 4.79 -19.78
CA HIS A 31 -1.72 4.98 -21.03
C HIS A 31 -3.22 5.00 -20.73
N ALA A 32 -3.62 5.97 -19.89
CA ALA A 32 -4.99 6.20 -19.50
C ALA A 32 -5.82 6.18 -20.78
N GLN A 33 -6.70 5.19 -20.89
CA GLN A 33 -7.69 5.14 -21.93
C GLN A 33 -8.68 6.28 -21.63
N ASN A 34 -8.30 7.48 -22.07
CA ASN A 34 -9.15 8.65 -22.08
C ASN A 34 -10.34 8.35 -23.00
N ALA A 35 -11.54 8.42 -22.44
CA ALA A 35 -12.75 8.45 -23.21
C ALA A 35 -13.03 9.88 -23.68
N ASP A 36 -13.65 10.01 -24.85
CA ASP A 36 -14.11 11.28 -25.43
C ASP A 36 -15.62 11.20 -25.71
N ILE A 37 -16.32 12.33 -25.62
CA ILE A 37 -17.71 12.50 -26.02
C ILE A 37 -17.75 13.46 -27.21
N ASP A 38 -17.69 12.91 -28.43
CA ASP A 38 -18.02 13.67 -29.63
C ASP A 38 -19.54 13.73 -29.82
N TRP A 39 -20.10 14.94 -29.82
CA TRP A 39 -21.53 15.16 -30.04
C TRP A 39 -21.95 14.93 -31.50
N ALA A 40 -21.01 14.79 -32.44
CA ALA A 40 -21.27 14.31 -33.80
C ALA A 40 -21.84 12.88 -33.79
N ASP A 41 -21.40 12.03 -32.87
CA ASP A 41 -21.83 10.63 -32.77
C ASP A 41 -23.27 10.48 -32.25
N ALA A 42 -23.90 11.56 -31.78
CA ALA A 42 -25.34 11.63 -31.55
C ALA A 42 -26.17 11.61 -32.87
N GLY A 43 -25.53 11.58 -34.04
CA GLY A 43 -26.18 11.38 -35.34
C GLY A 43 -26.94 12.59 -35.88
N VAL A 44 -26.58 13.79 -35.42
CA VAL A 44 -27.22 15.07 -35.78
C VAL A 44 -26.44 15.81 -36.88
N VAL A 45 -27.17 16.56 -37.70
CA VAL A 45 -26.56 17.47 -38.70
C VAL A 45 -26.26 18.84 -38.08
N SER A 46 -25.27 19.55 -38.62
CA SER A 46 -24.91 20.90 -38.17
C SER A 46 -26.12 21.86 -38.15
N GLN A 47 -26.23 22.62 -37.07
CA GLN A 47 -27.35 23.48 -36.67
C GLN A 47 -28.71 22.78 -36.56
N GLY A 48 -28.75 21.45 -36.63
CA GLY A 48 -29.90 20.62 -36.31
C GLY A 48 -30.24 20.67 -34.82
N SER A 49 -31.52 20.55 -34.50
CA SER A 49 -32.00 20.64 -33.11
C SER A 49 -31.52 19.49 -32.24
N LEU A 50 -30.80 19.80 -31.16
CA LEU A 50 -30.46 18.84 -30.12
C LEU A 50 -31.56 18.88 -29.05
N LEU A 51 -32.40 17.84 -29.02
CA LEU A 51 -33.51 17.78 -28.07
C LEU A 51 -33.00 17.56 -26.64
N SER A 52 -33.70 18.11 -25.66
CA SER A 52 -33.42 17.83 -24.25
C SER A 52 -33.68 16.35 -23.98
N GLY A 53 -32.66 15.62 -23.52
CA GLY A 53 -32.64 14.16 -23.40
C GLY A 53 -31.90 13.42 -24.53
N THR A 54 -31.28 14.12 -25.49
CA THR A 54 -30.34 13.50 -26.44
C THR A 54 -29.13 12.90 -25.70
N THR A 55 -28.64 11.77 -26.19
CA THR A 55 -27.50 11.04 -25.60
C THR A 55 -26.45 10.79 -26.68
N ALA A 56 -25.18 11.07 -26.36
CA ALA A 56 -24.01 10.61 -27.11
C ALA A 56 -23.34 9.44 -26.37
N THR A 57 -22.68 8.55 -27.11
CA THR A 57 -21.91 7.43 -26.56
C THR A 57 -20.44 7.69 -26.76
N GLY A 58 -19.65 7.63 -25.69
CA GLY A 58 -18.20 7.81 -25.75
C GLY A 58 -17.45 6.62 -26.30
N SER A 59 -16.16 6.79 -26.54
CA SER A 59 -15.27 5.76 -27.09
C SER A 59 -15.13 4.51 -26.20
N ASP A 60 -15.45 4.61 -24.91
CA ASP A 60 -15.50 3.53 -23.92
C ASP A 60 -16.87 2.85 -23.79
N GLY A 61 -17.90 3.38 -24.44
CA GLY A 61 -19.29 2.93 -24.32
C GLY A 61 -20.08 3.55 -23.16
N ASN A 62 -19.49 4.43 -22.34
CA ASN A 62 -20.25 5.29 -21.45
C ASN A 62 -21.08 6.29 -22.26
N THR A 63 -22.09 6.88 -21.64
CA THR A 63 -23.03 7.77 -22.32
C THR A 63 -23.17 9.11 -21.62
N ALA A 64 -23.18 10.18 -22.40
CA ALA A 64 -23.45 11.54 -21.95
C ALA A 64 -24.85 11.94 -22.41
N THR A 65 -25.80 12.02 -21.47
CA THR A 65 -27.16 12.53 -21.73
C THR A 65 -27.21 14.02 -21.41
N ILE A 66 -27.53 14.83 -22.41
CA ILE A 66 -27.69 16.27 -22.25
C ILE A 66 -29.17 16.64 -22.11
N THR A 67 -29.47 17.33 -21.03
CA THR A 67 -30.76 18.00 -20.82
C THR A 67 -30.55 19.50 -20.78
N TRP A 68 -31.55 20.26 -21.19
CA TRP A 68 -31.53 21.71 -21.08
C TRP A 68 -32.93 22.26 -20.79
N SER A 69 -32.96 23.43 -20.17
CA SER A 69 -34.15 24.23 -19.88
C SER A 69 -33.83 25.71 -20.00
N SER A 70 -34.85 26.53 -20.25
CA SER A 70 -34.71 27.98 -20.36
C SER A 70 -35.66 28.67 -19.37
N ASN A 71 -35.18 29.69 -18.67
CA ASN A 71 -35.99 30.62 -17.91
C ASN A 71 -36.16 31.93 -18.71
N SER A 72 -37.35 32.54 -18.65
CA SER A 72 -37.60 33.85 -19.27
C SER A 72 -38.51 34.71 -18.39
N VAL A 73 -38.17 35.99 -18.26
CA VAL A 73 -38.86 36.94 -17.38
C VAL A 73 -39.53 38.05 -18.19
N ALA A 74 -40.86 38.14 -18.08
CA ALA A 74 -41.64 39.17 -18.78
C ALA A 74 -41.19 40.58 -18.36
N PRO A 75 -41.01 41.53 -19.30
CA PRO A 75 -41.60 41.54 -20.64
C PRO A 75 -40.70 41.04 -21.79
N SER A 76 -39.54 40.43 -21.52
CA SER A 76 -38.67 39.91 -22.59
C SER A 76 -39.32 38.72 -23.32
N THR A 77 -38.79 38.41 -24.50
CA THR A 77 -39.03 37.14 -25.19
C THR A 77 -37.69 36.46 -25.41
N PHE A 78 -37.48 35.30 -24.80
CA PHE A 78 -36.26 34.52 -24.91
C PHE A 78 -36.44 33.38 -25.93
N ASN A 79 -35.73 33.45 -27.06
CA ASN A 79 -35.86 32.48 -28.16
C ASN A 79 -34.49 31.90 -28.55
N PRO A 80 -34.44 30.71 -29.17
CA PRO A 80 -33.24 30.24 -29.86
C PRO A 80 -32.83 31.15 -31.04
N ALA A 81 -31.52 31.39 -31.22
CA ALA A 81 -31.01 32.28 -32.28
C ALA A 81 -30.70 31.57 -33.61
N PHE A 82 -29.92 30.48 -33.57
CA PHE A 82 -29.34 29.86 -34.77
C PHE A 82 -29.89 28.47 -35.13
N SER A 83 -30.77 27.92 -34.31
CA SER A 83 -31.42 26.61 -34.50
C SER A 83 -32.85 26.66 -33.94
N PRO A 84 -33.78 25.74 -34.29
CA PRO A 84 -35.10 25.70 -33.64
C PRO A 84 -35.10 25.36 -32.13
N THR A 85 -33.92 25.06 -31.55
CA THR A 85 -33.70 24.78 -30.13
C THR A 85 -32.49 25.55 -29.61
N PHE A 86 -32.48 25.85 -28.30
CA PHE A 86 -31.40 26.61 -27.65
C PHE A 86 -30.03 25.90 -27.71
N VAL A 87 -30.02 24.57 -27.83
CA VAL A 87 -28.82 23.76 -28.02
C VAL A 87 -28.89 23.05 -29.38
N SER A 88 -27.77 23.03 -30.09
CA SER A 88 -27.58 22.37 -31.39
C SER A 88 -26.14 21.88 -31.53
N TYR A 89 -25.86 21.00 -32.50
CA TYR A 89 -24.50 20.63 -32.89
C TYR A 89 -23.98 21.59 -33.97
N PHE A 90 -22.70 21.94 -33.99
CA PHE A 90 -22.13 22.85 -35.00
C PHE A 90 -20.80 22.32 -35.56
N ASP A 91 -20.79 21.99 -36.86
CA ASP A 91 -19.61 21.45 -37.58
C ASP A 91 -18.49 22.46 -37.89
N GLY A 92 -18.57 23.67 -37.33
CA GLY A 92 -17.55 24.70 -37.46
C GLY A 92 -16.53 24.67 -36.32
N THR A 93 -16.02 25.85 -35.96
CA THR A 93 -15.04 26.03 -34.90
C THR A 93 -15.47 27.15 -33.96
N ILE A 94 -15.51 26.88 -32.65
CA ILE A 94 -15.74 27.88 -31.59
C ILE A 94 -14.67 27.69 -30.53
N GLY A 95 -14.06 28.77 -30.02
CA GLY A 95 -13.02 28.69 -28.99
C GLY A 95 -11.75 27.93 -29.43
N GLY A 96 -11.51 27.82 -30.74
CA GLY A 96 -10.44 27.00 -31.32
C GLY A 96 -10.75 25.51 -31.46
N ALA A 97 -11.81 25.00 -30.84
CA ALA A 97 -12.24 23.60 -30.93
C ALA A 97 -13.21 23.38 -32.10
N ALA A 98 -13.09 22.24 -32.77
CA ALA A 98 -13.99 21.83 -33.85
C ALA A 98 -15.24 21.12 -33.31
N SER A 99 -16.32 21.11 -34.09
CA SER A 99 -17.53 20.32 -33.79
C SER A 99 -18.23 20.57 -32.43
N PRO A 100 -18.23 21.79 -31.83
CA PRO A 100 -18.80 22.00 -30.51
C PRO A 100 -20.33 21.84 -30.47
N LEU A 101 -20.87 21.61 -29.27
CA LEU A 101 -22.25 21.99 -28.98
C LEU A 101 -22.38 23.51 -28.99
N LEU A 102 -23.25 24.01 -29.85
CA LEU A 102 -23.64 25.41 -29.92
C LEU A 102 -24.84 25.66 -29.00
N VAL A 103 -24.63 26.46 -27.97
CA VAL A 103 -25.70 27.05 -27.15
C VAL A 103 -25.97 28.45 -27.67
N SER A 104 -27.21 28.81 -27.99
CA SER A 104 -27.51 30.15 -28.55
C SER A 104 -28.91 30.67 -28.21
N PHE A 105 -29.03 31.98 -28.05
CA PHE A 105 -30.28 32.67 -27.75
C PHE A 105 -30.35 34.10 -28.30
N ASP A 106 -31.58 34.61 -28.32
CA ASP A 106 -31.97 35.95 -28.75
C ASP A 106 -33.03 36.47 -27.76
N ASN A 107 -32.75 37.57 -27.04
CA ASN A 107 -33.72 38.21 -26.14
C ASN A 107 -34.14 39.55 -26.73
N SER A 108 -35.45 39.77 -26.87
CA SER A 108 -35.95 41.09 -27.30
C SER A 108 -35.61 42.25 -26.33
N GLN A 109 -35.24 41.94 -25.08
CA GLN A 109 -34.71 42.88 -24.10
C GLN A 109 -33.71 42.17 -23.16
N PHE A 110 -32.64 42.85 -22.80
CA PHE A 110 -31.69 42.42 -21.77
C PHE A 110 -32.37 42.27 -20.39
N ASP A 111 -32.41 41.04 -19.88
CA ASP A 111 -32.69 40.70 -18.48
C ASP A 111 -31.71 39.60 -18.03
N PRO A 112 -30.90 39.80 -16.98
CA PRO A 112 -29.94 38.78 -16.52
C PRO A 112 -30.59 37.54 -15.87
N ASN A 113 -31.92 37.51 -15.73
CA ASN A 113 -32.69 36.34 -15.30
C ASN A 113 -33.18 35.47 -16.47
N ASP A 114 -33.06 35.94 -17.72
CA ASP A 114 -33.22 35.11 -18.90
C ASP A 114 -31.99 34.21 -19.03
N LYS A 115 -32.13 32.92 -18.73
CA LYS A 115 -31.01 31.98 -18.61
C LYS A 115 -31.29 30.67 -19.33
N ILE A 116 -30.29 30.10 -20.00
CA ILE A 116 -30.26 28.68 -20.36
C ILE A 116 -29.53 27.93 -19.27
N THR A 117 -30.10 26.82 -18.80
CA THR A 117 -29.40 25.83 -17.97
C THR A 117 -29.28 24.54 -18.76
N ILE A 118 -28.05 24.14 -19.06
CA ILE A 118 -27.67 22.83 -19.60
C ILE A 118 -27.24 21.94 -18.44
N THR A 119 -27.55 20.64 -18.50
CA THR A 119 -27.01 19.63 -17.60
C THR A 119 -26.62 18.39 -18.41
N ILE A 120 -25.32 18.12 -18.46
CA ILE A 120 -24.72 16.91 -19.03
C ILE A 120 -24.62 15.89 -17.89
N THR A 121 -25.21 14.72 -18.07
CA THR A 121 -25.20 13.61 -17.10
C THR A 121 -24.52 12.41 -17.73
N LEU A 122 -23.46 11.93 -17.10
CA LEU A 122 -22.74 10.72 -17.47
C LEU A 122 -23.43 9.49 -16.86
N SER A 123 -23.37 8.35 -17.57
CA SER A 123 -23.93 7.07 -17.10
C SER A 123 -23.36 6.62 -15.75
N GLU A 124 -22.13 7.02 -15.44
CA GLU A 124 -21.47 6.82 -14.15
C GLU A 124 -20.56 8.02 -13.82
N ALA A 125 -20.07 8.08 -12.58
CA ALA A 125 -19.09 9.09 -12.17
C ALA A 125 -17.69 8.76 -12.72
N VAL A 126 -17.01 9.77 -13.27
CA VAL A 126 -15.68 9.69 -13.90
C VAL A 126 -14.67 10.58 -13.18
N LYS A 127 -13.37 10.42 -13.48
CA LYS A 127 -12.28 11.30 -13.03
C LYS A 127 -11.54 11.89 -14.23
N ASP A 128 -10.69 12.87 -13.96
CA ASP A 128 -9.86 13.60 -14.92
C ASP A 128 -10.71 14.19 -16.05
N LEU A 129 -11.92 14.62 -15.69
CA LEU A 129 -12.86 15.24 -16.61
C LEU A 129 -12.36 16.62 -17.02
N THR A 130 -12.17 16.82 -18.32
CA THR A 130 -11.88 18.13 -18.91
C THR A 130 -12.96 18.51 -19.92
N PHE A 131 -13.22 19.81 -20.08
CA PHE A 131 -13.98 20.36 -21.21
C PHE A 131 -13.71 21.86 -21.39
N SER A 132 -13.95 22.38 -22.58
CA SER A 132 -13.79 23.81 -22.89
C SER A 132 -15.14 24.48 -23.13
N LEU A 133 -15.28 25.70 -22.63
CA LEU A 133 -16.34 26.64 -23.00
C LEU A 133 -15.73 27.75 -23.86
N GLY A 134 -16.24 27.91 -25.08
CA GLY A 134 -15.68 28.84 -26.08
C GLY A 134 -16.56 30.07 -26.34
N ASP A 135 -15.89 31.16 -26.74
CA ASP A 135 -16.48 32.46 -27.13
C ASP A 135 -17.26 33.20 -26.02
N ILE A 136 -16.75 33.19 -24.78
CA ILE A 136 -17.27 33.99 -23.66
C ILE A 136 -16.68 35.41 -23.73
N ASP A 137 -17.48 36.39 -24.13
CA ASP A 137 -17.00 37.64 -24.73
C ASP A 137 -17.67 38.93 -24.20
N PHE A 138 -17.09 40.07 -24.56
CA PHE A 138 -17.68 41.39 -24.39
C PHE A 138 -17.75 42.16 -25.71
N GLY A 139 -18.74 41.82 -26.53
CA GLY A 139 -19.18 42.56 -27.71
C GLY A 139 -20.10 43.74 -27.33
N SER A 140 -21.34 43.71 -27.82
CA SER A 140 -22.38 44.71 -27.44
C SER A 140 -23.01 44.42 -26.06
N PHE A 141 -22.85 43.18 -25.59
CA PHE A 141 -23.34 42.64 -24.34
C PHE A 141 -22.22 41.80 -23.73
N ALA A 142 -22.21 41.64 -22.41
CA ALA A 142 -21.31 40.71 -21.74
C ALA A 142 -21.94 39.32 -21.65
N ASP A 143 -21.25 38.28 -22.07
CA ASP A 143 -21.58 36.91 -21.70
C ASP A 143 -21.33 36.66 -20.21
N ALA A 144 -22.15 35.81 -19.59
CA ALA A 144 -21.86 35.17 -18.31
C ALA A 144 -22.14 33.67 -18.35
N VAL A 145 -21.27 32.94 -17.64
CA VAL A 145 -21.44 31.51 -17.38
C VAL A 145 -21.24 31.20 -15.90
N GLU A 146 -22.09 30.33 -15.36
CA GLU A 146 -21.86 29.63 -14.10
C GLU A 146 -21.73 28.13 -14.38
N VAL A 147 -20.77 27.46 -13.72
CA VAL A 147 -20.53 26.01 -13.89
C VAL A 147 -20.59 25.34 -12.52
N TYR A 148 -21.32 24.25 -12.45
CA TYR A 148 -21.49 23.42 -11.28
C TYR A 148 -21.23 21.95 -11.62
N TYR A 149 -20.76 21.19 -10.64
CA TYR A 149 -20.51 19.75 -10.76
C TYR A 149 -21.18 18.98 -9.61
N ASP A 150 -21.37 17.69 -9.80
CA ASP A 150 -21.94 16.74 -8.83
C ASP A 150 -21.27 15.38 -9.03
N ASP A 151 -20.90 14.72 -7.94
CA ASP A 151 -20.07 13.52 -7.89
C ASP A 151 -20.84 12.20 -7.82
N ASP A 152 -22.14 12.19 -7.46
CA ASP A 152 -22.92 10.96 -7.23
C ASP A 152 -24.39 11.01 -7.67
N ASN A 153 -24.83 12.07 -8.37
CA ASN A 153 -26.21 12.26 -8.84
C ASN A 153 -27.24 12.43 -7.69
N SER A 154 -26.80 12.64 -6.44
CA SER A 154 -27.66 12.86 -5.26
C SER A 154 -28.58 14.09 -5.36
N GLY A 155 -28.26 15.04 -6.24
CA GLY A 155 -29.00 16.30 -6.41
C GLY A 155 -28.25 17.55 -5.97
N ALA A 156 -27.08 17.40 -5.33
CA ALA A 156 -26.30 18.51 -4.82
C ALA A 156 -25.26 19.01 -5.84
N PHE A 157 -25.50 20.19 -6.41
CA PHE A 157 -24.55 20.83 -7.33
C PHE A 157 -23.58 21.77 -6.58
N THR A 158 -22.28 21.50 -6.70
CA THR A 158 -21.19 22.33 -6.17
C THR A 158 -20.69 23.28 -7.25
N ASN A 159 -20.58 24.58 -6.94
CA ASN A 159 -20.11 25.58 -7.90
C ASN A 159 -18.59 25.44 -8.16
N ALA A 160 -18.20 25.08 -9.39
CA ALA A 160 -16.81 24.82 -9.77
C ALA A 160 -15.92 26.07 -9.59
N ALA A 161 -16.50 27.26 -9.70
CA ALA A 161 -15.82 28.55 -9.56
C ALA A 161 -15.36 28.87 -8.12
N THR A 162 -15.59 27.95 -7.16
CA THR A 162 -15.07 27.98 -5.79
C THR A 162 -13.68 27.37 -5.64
N ASN A 163 -13.30 26.43 -6.53
CA ASN A 163 -11.96 25.86 -6.59
C ASN A 163 -11.21 26.44 -7.79
N ASN A 164 -10.08 27.13 -7.55
CA ASN A 164 -9.29 27.75 -8.61
C ASN A 164 -8.37 26.77 -9.37
N ALA A 165 -8.20 25.55 -8.88
CA ALA A 165 -7.48 24.50 -9.62
C ALA A 165 -8.28 23.98 -10.81
N PHE A 166 -9.62 24.08 -10.76
CA PHE A 166 -10.51 23.44 -11.75
C PHE A 166 -10.64 24.17 -13.09
N TRP A 167 -10.02 25.34 -13.28
CA TRP A 167 -10.26 26.14 -14.48
C TRP A 167 -9.10 27.07 -14.85
N THR A 168 -8.98 27.32 -16.15
CA THR A 168 -8.09 28.34 -16.75
C THR A 168 -8.90 29.27 -17.66
N LEU A 169 -8.45 30.52 -17.80
CA LEU A 169 -9.16 31.56 -18.55
C LEU A 169 -8.34 32.07 -19.73
N GLY A 170 -9.02 32.26 -20.86
CA GLY A 170 -8.56 33.11 -21.95
C GLY A 170 -8.52 34.59 -21.53
N THR A 171 -7.76 35.41 -22.26
CA THR A 171 -7.47 36.80 -21.88
C THR A 171 -8.66 37.76 -21.94
N SER A 172 -9.77 37.36 -22.55
CA SER A 172 -11.01 38.14 -22.65
C SER A 172 -12.01 37.79 -21.54
N VAL A 173 -11.77 36.75 -20.73
CA VAL A 173 -12.67 36.27 -19.67
C VAL A 173 -12.18 36.65 -18.27
N SER A 174 -13.11 36.92 -17.34
CA SER A 174 -12.80 37.14 -15.92
C SER A 174 -13.75 36.42 -14.97
N ARG A 175 -13.21 35.88 -13.87
CA ARG A 175 -13.99 35.38 -12.72
C ARG A 175 -14.70 36.55 -12.03
N THR A 176 -16.01 36.40 -11.78
CA THR A 176 -16.85 37.39 -11.08
C THR A 176 -17.80 36.70 -10.10
N ASN A 177 -17.84 37.19 -8.85
CA ASN A 177 -18.76 36.75 -7.82
C ASN A 177 -19.50 37.98 -7.26
N ASP A 178 -20.69 38.25 -7.80
CA ASP A 178 -21.57 39.34 -7.40
C ASP A 178 -23.03 38.86 -7.26
N ALA A 179 -23.98 39.80 -7.18
CA ALA A 179 -25.41 39.49 -7.01
C ALA A 179 -26.09 38.91 -8.27
N THR A 180 -25.41 38.91 -9.42
CA THR A 180 -25.94 38.53 -10.73
C THR A 180 -25.26 37.25 -11.27
N VAL A 181 -23.95 37.13 -11.05
CA VAL A 181 -23.14 35.96 -11.47
C VAL A 181 -22.18 35.53 -10.36
N ASN A 182 -22.18 34.23 -10.05
CA ASN A 182 -21.13 33.56 -9.30
C ASN A 182 -20.41 32.55 -10.21
N GLY A 183 -19.65 33.08 -11.15
CA GLY A 183 -18.99 32.33 -12.20
C GLY A 183 -18.01 33.22 -12.96
N TRP A 184 -18.15 33.28 -14.28
CA TRP A 184 -17.27 34.02 -15.18
C TRP A 184 -18.08 34.90 -16.12
N ARG A 185 -17.43 35.93 -16.65
CA ARG A 185 -18.00 36.82 -17.67
C ARG A 185 -16.95 37.24 -18.68
N GLY A 186 -17.37 37.59 -19.88
CA GLY A 186 -16.52 38.30 -20.83
C GLY A 186 -16.19 39.73 -20.37
N THR A 187 -15.05 40.23 -20.83
CA THR A 187 -14.51 41.57 -20.50
C THR A 187 -13.82 42.27 -21.67
N ALA A 188 -13.51 41.55 -22.73
CA ALA A 188 -13.11 42.08 -24.04
C ALA A 188 -13.77 41.25 -25.14
N GLY A 189 -13.83 41.79 -26.36
CA GLY A 189 -14.35 41.05 -27.50
C GLY A 189 -13.43 39.88 -27.89
N SER A 190 -14.02 38.76 -28.24
CA SER A 190 -13.40 37.56 -28.80
C SER A 190 -13.68 37.50 -30.31
N ALA A 191 -12.90 36.70 -31.04
CA ALA A 191 -13.33 36.22 -32.35
C ALA A 191 -13.76 34.76 -32.18
N THR A 192 -14.84 34.34 -32.85
CA THR A 192 -15.48 33.03 -32.59
C THR A 192 -14.53 31.82 -32.57
N ALA A 193 -13.51 31.80 -33.42
CA ALA A 193 -12.52 30.70 -33.45
C ALA A 193 -11.25 30.95 -32.61
N ALA A 194 -11.17 32.03 -31.84
CA ALA A 194 -10.05 32.39 -30.98
C ALA A 194 -10.24 31.86 -29.55
N THR A 195 -9.13 31.64 -28.85
CA THR A 195 -9.10 31.01 -27.51
C THR A 195 -9.08 32.03 -26.36
N ASP A 196 -9.05 33.33 -26.66
CA ASP A 196 -9.08 34.39 -25.65
C ASP A 196 -10.44 34.52 -24.96
N GLY A 197 -11.54 34.10 -25.61
CA GLY A 197 -12.85 33.91 -25.00
C GLY A 197 -13.05 32.58 -24.24
N ASN A 198 -12.02 31.75 -24.05
CA ASN A 198 -12.24 30.41 -23.46
C ASN A 198 -12.28 30.37 -21.93
N ILE A 199 -13.01 29.39 -21.42
CA ILE A 199 -12.86 28.83 -20.06
C ILE A 199 -12.61 27.33 -20.21
N ASN A 200 -11.41 26.86 -19.88
CA ASN A 200 -11.10 25.43 -19.95
C ASN A 200 -11.16 24.85 -18.53
N PHE A 201 -11.91 23.77 -18.35
CA PHE A 201 -12.07 23.06 -17.08
C PHE A 201 -11.24 21.79 -17.04
N ASP A 202 -10.69 21.49 -15.86
CA ASP A 202 -9.97 20.26 -15.54
C ASP A 202 -10.28 19.89 -14.08
N PHE A 203 -11.06 18.84 -13.87
CA PHE A 203 -11.46 18.40 -12.54
C PHE A 203 -10.42 17.51 -11.85
N GLY A 204 -9.40 17.02 -12.58
CA GLY A 204 -8.41 16.07 -12.08
C GLY A 204 -9.06 14.90 -11.33
N THR A 205 -8.50 14.52 -10.18
CA THR A 205 -8.96 13.35 -9.41
C THR A 205 -10.34 13.49 -8.74
N GLN A 206 -11.06 14.60 -8.93
CA GLN A 206 -12.43 14.78 -8.45
C GLN A 206 -13.39 13.89 -9.25
N ASN A 207 -14.20 13.09 -8.53
CA ASN A 207 -15.32 12.38 -9.15
C ASN A 207 -16.34 13.39 -9.69
N VAL A 208 -16.78 13.21 -10.93
CA VAL A 208 -17.88 13.99 -11.53
C VAL A 208 -18.80 13.05 -12.31
N GLN A 209 -20.09 13.07 -12.00
CA GLN A 209 -21.13 12.42 -12.80
C GLN A 209 -21.99 13.43 -13.58
N ARG A 210 -22.15 14.66 -13.08
CA ARG A 210 -22.92 15.70 -13.78
C ARG A 210 -22.20 17.03 -13.82
N ILE A 211 -22.33 17.70 -14.96
CA ILE A 211 -21.94 19.09 -15.17
C ILE A 211 -23.20 19.89 -15.49
N GLN A 212 -23.41 20.98 -14.75
CA GLN A 212 -24.46 21.97 -15.03
C GLN A 212 -23.83 23.29 -15.44
N ILE A 213 -24.21 23.79 -16.61
CA ILE A 213 -23.73 25.04 -17.21
C ILE A 213 -24.92 25.99 -17.34
N VAL A 214 -24.80 27.20 -16.79
CA VAL A 214 -25.83 28.24 -16.85
C VAL A 214 -25.28 29.40 -17.68
N TYR A 215 -25.88 29.69 -18.84
CA TYR A 215 -25.44 30.71 -19.80
C TYR A 215 -26.49 31.80 -20.00
N PHE A 216 -26.06 33.06 -19.95
CA PHE A 216 -26.93 34.24 -19.99
C PHE A 216 -26.16 35.55 -20.24
N SER A 217 -26.87 36.63 -20.56
CA SER A 217 -26.28 37.97 -20.67
C SER A 217 -26.05 38.59 -19.28
N TYR A 218 -24.83 39.03 -18.99
CA TYR A 218 -24.47 39.64 -17.70
C TYR A 218 -24.80 41.14 -17.62
N THR A 219 -24.43 41.92 -18.64
CA THR A 219 -24.66 43.37 -18.69
C THR A 219 -24.89 43.87 -20.12
N GLY A 220 -25.80 44.83 -20.27
CA GLY A 220 -26.03 45.56 -21.51
C GLY A 220 -27.29 46.42 -21.44
N ALA A 221 -27.75 46.94 -22.58
CA ALA A 221 -29.03 47.64 -22.70
C ALA A 221 -29.58 47.52 -24.11
N GLY A 222 -30.88 47.22 -24.23
CA GLY A 222 -31.53 46.94 -25.50
C GLY A 222 -31.69 45.45 -25.75
N ASP A 223 -31.65 45.06 -27.01
CA ASP A 223 -31.92 43.72 -27.55
C ASP A 223 -30.60 42.96 -27.76
N PRO A 224 -30.25 41.96 -26.92
CA PRO A 224 -29.13 41.05 -27.14
C PRO A 224 -29.38 40.07 -28.31
N VAL A 225 -29.34 40.60 -29.53
CA VAL A 225 -29.51 39.83 -30.76
C VAL A 225 -28.39 38.79 -30.93
N GLY A 226 -28.74 37.51 -30.80
CA GLY A 226 -27.91 36.38 -31.23
C GLY A 226 -26.64 36.14 -30.41
N GLN A 227 -26.79 35.95 -29.10
CA GLN A 227 -25.71 35.48 -28.22
C GLN A 227 -25.50 33.96 -28.35
N PHE A 228 -24.26 33.51 -28.20
CA PHE A 228 -23.91 32.09 -28.26
C PHE A 228 -22.59 31.76 -27.57
N MET A 229 -22.43 30.48 -27.23
CA MET A 229 -21.17 29.90 -26.75
C MET A 229 -20.99 28.48 -27.30
N GLY A 230 -19.75 27.99 -27.30
CA GLY A 230 -19.41 26.59 -27.60
C GLY A 230 -19.17 25.76 -26.34
N ILE A 231 -19.48 24.47 -26.38
CA ILE A 231 -19.01 23.45 -25.42
C ILE A 231 -18.28 22.35 -26.21
N SER A 232 -17.03 22.04 -25.85
CA SER A 232 -16.15 21.10 -26.59
C SER A 232 -15.20 20.32 -25.67
N ASP A 233 -14.43 19.40 -26.28
CA ASP A 233 -13.27 18.72 -25.67
C ASP A 233 -13.60 17.92 -24.39
N PHE A 234 -14.74 17.24 -24.39
CA PHE A 234 -15.28 16.55 -23.21
C PHE A 234 -14.61 15.18 -23.02
N LEU A 235 -13.45 15.19 -22.35
CA LEU A 235 -12.56 14.04 -22.16
C LEU A 235 -12.53 13.61 -20.69
N TYR A 236 -12.42 12.32 -20.39
CA TYR A 236 -12.26 11.81 -19.02
C TYR A 236 -11.51 10.47 -18.95
N SER A 237 -11.02 10.08 -17.77
CA SER A 237 -10.47 8.74 -17.54
C SER A 237 -11.59 7.71 -17.39
N THR A 238 -11.47 6.61 -18.12
CA THR A 238 -12.37 5.44 -18.01
C THR A 238 -12.43 4.88 -16.59
N PRO A 239 -13.64 4.56 -16.05
CA PRO A 239 -13.78 3.92 -14.74
C PRO A 239 -13.43 2.41 -14.73
N GLY A 240 -12.14 2.10 -14.88
CA GLY A 240 -11.61 0.73 -14.86
C GLY A 240 -11.02 0.28 -13.52
N ALA A 241 -10.43 -0.92 -13.56
CA ALA A 241 -9.33 -1.29 -12.68
C ALA A 241 -8.00 -0.71 -13.21
N ASP A 242 -6.92 -0.89 -12.46
CA ASP A 242 -5.55 -0.53 -12.81
C ASP A 242 -4.70 -1.72 -12.37
N LEU A 243 -4.62 -2.76 -13.22
CA LEU A 243 -4.05 -4.07 -12.85
C LEU A 243 -2.62 -4.21 -13.34
N SER A 244 -1.74 -4.60 -12.42
CA SER A 244 -0.34 -4.90 -12.75
C SER A 244 0.07 -6.28 -12.25
N LEU A 245 1.02 -6.88 -12.95
CA LEU A 245 1.61 -8.17 -12.66
C LEU A 245 3.13 -8.03 -12.56
N THR A 246 3.70 -8.51 -11.46
CA THR A 246 5.15 -8.63 -11.31
C THR A 246 5.58 -10.09 -11.18
N LYS A 247 6.82 -10.37 -11.57
CA LYS A 247 7.37 -11.72 -11.58
C LYS A 247 8.85 -11.71 -11.25
N ALA A 248 9.26 -12.55 -10.30
CA ALA A 248 10.65 -12.69 -9.89
C ALA A 248 11.05 -14.17 -9.75
N LEU A 249 12.34 -14.46 -9.97
CA LEU A 249 12.97 -15.66 -9.41
C LEU A 249 13.17 -15.41 -7.90
N VAL A 250 12.87 -16.41 -7.08
CA VAL A 250 13.15 -16.38 -5.64
C VAL A 250 14.43 -17.15 -5.36
N GLY A 251 15.41 -16.47 -4.77
CA GLY A 251 16.73 -17.03 -4.43
C GLY A 251 17.67 -17.17 -5.63
N SER A 252 18.78 -17.89 -5.43
CA SER A 252 19.86 -17.99 -6.41
C SER A 252 19.45 -18.80 -7.66
N PRO A 253 19.92 -18.44 -8.86
CA PRO A 253 19.69 -19.18 -10.09
C PRO A 253 20.04 -20.69 -9.99
N PRO A 254 19.12 -21.60 -10.36
CA PRO A 254 19.30 -23.04 -10.15
C PRO A 254 20.32 -23.65 -11.11
N VAL A 255 20.89 -24.77 -10.69
CA VAL A 255 21.70 -25.67 -11.53
C VAL A 255 20.82 -26.67 -12.30
N GLN A 256 21.42 -27.37 -13.27
CA GLN A 256 20.73 -28.50 -13.93
C GLN A 256 20.35 -29.58 -12.91
N GLY A 257 19.08 -29.99 -12.93
CA GLY A 257 18.44 -30.88 -11.96
C GLY A 257 17.95 -30.19 -10.68
N GLY A 258 18.28 -28.91 -10.49
CA GLY A 258 17.87 -28.11 -9.33
C GLY A 258 16.45 -27.58 -9.44
N THR A 259 16.02 -26.87 -8.39
CA THR A 259 14.67 -26.30 -8.24
C THR A 259 14.70 -24.80 -8.53
N ALA A 260 13.83 -24.31 -9.41
CA ALA A 260 13.49 -22.90 -9.54
C ALA A 260 12.18 -22.60 -8.80
N VAL A 261 12.13 -21.46 -8.13
CA VAL A 261 10.95 -20.92 -7.45
C VAL A 261 10.64 -19.56 -8.07
N TRP A 262 9.45 -19.39 -8.63
CA TRP A 262 8.97 -18.13 -9.18
C TRP A 262 7.92 -17.53 -8.25
N ARG A 263 8.02 -16.23 -7.95
CA ARG A 263 6.96 -15.48 -7.28
C ARG A 263 6.27 -14.59 -8.32
N LEU A 264 4.95 -14.61 -8.32
CA LEU A 264 4.06 -13.70 -9.06
C LEU A 264 3.29 -12.87 -8.04
N ILE A 265 3.12 -11.59 -8.31
CA ILE A 265 2.25 -10.71 -7.52
C ILE A 265 1.34 -9.98 -8.50
N ALA A 266 0.03 -10.14 -8.33
CA ALA A 266 -1.00 -9.41 -9.07
C ALA A 266 -1.59 -8.33 -8.17
N THR A 267 -1.71 -7.12 -8.68
CA THR A 267 -2.09 -5.91 -7.93
C THR A 267 -3.26 -5.22 -8.63
N ASN A 268 -4.23 -4.70 -7.88
CA ASN A 268 -5.10 -3.63 -8.35
C ASN A 268 -4.66 -2.35 -7.65
N ASN A 269 -4.21 -1.36 -8.40
CA ASN A 269 -3.52 -0.19 -7.86
C ASN A 269 -4.44 0.68 -6.99
N SER A 270 -3.85 1.43 -6.06
CA SER A 270 -4.56 2.27 -5.08
C SER A 270 -5.35 3.44 -5.68
N ASN A 271 -5.00 3.87 -6.90
CA ASN A 271 -5.70 4.90 -7.68
C ASN A 271 -6.96 4.37 -8.41
N SER A 272 -7.11 3.04 -8.51
CA SER A 272 -8.16 2.33 -9.23
C SER A 272 -9.56 2.72 -8.78
N LEU A 273 -10.52 2.72 -9.73
CA LEU A 273 -11.90 3.16 -9.48
C LEU A 273 -12.86 1.99 -9.28
N ARG A 274 -12.42 0.76 -9.52
CA ARG A 274 -13.25 -0.45 -9.45
C ARG A 274 -12.49 -1.60 -8.81
N THR A 275 -13.21 -2.38 -8.00
CA THR A 275 -12.78 -3.73 -7.62
C THR A 275 -12.76 -4.61 -8.86
N ALA A 276 -11.63 -5.25 -9.15
CA ALA A 276 -11.53 -6.27 -10.18
C ALA A 276 -11.97 -7.62 -9.61
N GLU A 277 -12.89 -8.31 -10.27
CA GLU A 277 -13.32 -9.67 -9.93
C GLU A 277 -12.95 -10.64 -11.05
N ASN A 278 -12.91 -11.94 -10.75
CA ASN A 278 -12.57 -12.99 -11.71
C ASN A 278 -11.21 -12.74 -12.41
N VAL A 279 -10.25 -12.16 -11.69
CA VAL A 279 -8.90 -11.91 -12.20
C VAL A 279 -8.19 -13.26 -12.43
N VAL A 280 -7.65 -13.46 -13.63
CA VAL A 280 -6.93 -14.69 -14.02
C VAL A 280 -5.61 -14.34 -14.68
N VAL A 281 -4.53 -15.00 -14.25
CA VAL A 281 -3.19 -14.91 -14.84
C VAL A 281 -2.86 -16.20 -15.58
N GLN A 282 -2.33 -16.09 -16.79
CA GLN A 282 -1.82 -17.21 -17.59
C GLN A 282 -0.31 -17.34 -17.41
N GLU A 283 0.17 -18.53 -17.04
CA GLU A 283 1.60 -18.87 -16.97
C GLU A 283 2.08 -19.60 -18.22
N THR A 284 3.29 -19.26 -18.68
CA THR A 284 3.94 -19.82 -19.87
C THR A 284 5.37 -20.27 -19.53
N PHE A 285 5.47 -21.50 -19.03
CA PHE A 285 6.74 -22.09 -18.60
C PHE A 285 7.75 -22.26 -19.75
N PRO A 286 9.04 -21.90 -19.54
CA PRO A 286 10.07 -22.05 -20.56
C PRO A 286 10.44 -23.52 -20.79
N ALA A 287 10.90 -23.81 -22.01
CA ALA A 287 11.53 -25.09 -22.31
C ALA A 287 12.71 -25.34 -21.37
N GLY A 288 12.70 -26.49 -20.69
CA GLY A 288 13.71 -26.83 -19.69
C GLY A 288 13.32 -26.53 -18.25
N PHE A 289 12.15 -25.92 -17.98
CA PHE A 289 11.51 -25.92 -16.66
C PHE A 289 10.38 -26.97 -16.62
N THR A 290 10.09 -27.54 -15.45
CA THR A 290 8.99 -28.49 -15.24
C THR A 290 8.32 -28.21 -13.90
N PHE A 291 7.07 -27.74 -13.96
CA PHE A 291 6.23 -27.48 -12.78
C PHE A 291 6.21 -28.67 -11.81
N SER A 292 6.20 -28.39 -10.51
CA SER A 292 6.10 -29.40 -9.45
C SER A 292 5.01 -29.07 -8.41
N SER A 293 4.91 -27.81 -7.97
CA SER A 293 3.89 -27.37 -7.02
C SER A 293 3.67 -25.86 -7.07
N SER A 294 2.57 -25.41 -6.46
CA SER A 294 2.24 -23.99 -6.30
C SER A 294 1.61 -23.74 -4.92
N THR A 295 1.92 -22.59 -4.32
CA THR A 295 1.41 -22.16 -3.00
C THR A 295 1.21 -20.65 -3.00
N GLY A 296 0.16 -20.15 -2.34
CA GLY A 296 -0.17 -18.72 -2.29
C GLY A 296 -1.68 -18.51 -2.34
N ASP A 297 -2.08 -17.32 -2.75
CA ASP A 297 -3.47 -16.91 -2.88
C ASP A 297 -4.15 -17.52 -4.10
N GLY A 298 -5.49 -17.53 -4.10
CA GLY A 298 -6.29 -18.03 -5.21
C GLY A 298 -6.08 -19.54 -5.45
N SER A 299 -6.11 -19.97 -6.71
CA SER A 299 -5.82 -21.37 -7.07
C SER A 299 -5.16 -21.51 -8.45
N PHE A 300 -4.19 -22.42 -8.57
CA PHE A 300 -3.48 -22.68 -9.82
C PHE A 300 -3.94 -23.99 -10.47
N ASN A 301 -4.36 -23.91 -11.73
CA ASN A 301 -4.79 -25.05 -12.54
C ASN A 301 -3.66 -25.52 -13.46
N THR A 302 -3.06 -26.67 -13.13
CA THR A 302 -1.94 -27.27 -13.88
C THR A 302 -2.34 -27.87 -15.23
N GLY A 303 -3.64 -27.97 -15.54
CA GLY A 303 -4.13 -28.46 -16.83
C GLY A 303 -4.05 -27.43 -17.95
N ASN A 304 -4.04 -26.13 -17.61
CA ASN A 304 -3.94 -25.01 -18.54
C ASN A 304 -2.97 -23.91 -18.09
N ASN A 305 -2.25 -24.11 -16.98
CA ASN A 305 -1.33 -23.16 -16.34
C ASN A 305 -1.99 -21.82 -15.98
N GLN A 306 -3.24 -21.82 -15.54
CA GLN A 306 -3.93 -20.59 -15.13
C GLN A 306 -3.99 -20.45 -13.61
N TRP A 307 -3.64 -19.27 -13.12
CA TRP A 307 -3.87 -18.85 -11.75
C TRP A 307 -5.18 -18.06 -11.70
N SER A 308 -6.20 -18.61 -11.06
CA SER A 308 -7.39 -17.87 -10.68
C SER A 308 -7.08 -17.08 -9.42
N VAL A 309 -6.84 -15.78 -9.58
CA VAL A 309 -6.50 -14.85 -8.49
C VAL A 309 -7.75 -14.59 -7.64
N GLY A 310 -8.87 -14.29 -8.30
CA GLY A 310 -10.16 -14.02 -7.63
C GLY A 310 -10.53 -12.54 -7.71
N THR A 311 -10.61 -11.88 -6.56
CA THR A 311 -11.04 -10.48 -6.43
C THR A 311 -9.91 -9.64 -5.84
N LEU A 312 -9.70 -8.43 -6.38
CA LEU A 312 -8.77 -7.42 -5.90
C LEU A 312 -9.48 -6.07 -5.83
N ALA A 313 -9.71 -5.53 -4.64
CA ALA A 313 -10.14 -4.15 -4.44
C ALA A 313 -8.99 -3.16 -4.73
N PRO A 314 -9.27 -1.86 -4.95
CA PRO A 314 -8.23 -0.84 -5.13
C PRO A 314 -7.21 -0.84 -3.98
N GLY A 315 -5.94 -1.04 -4.30
CA GLY A 315 -4.83 -1.18 -3.37
C GLY A 315 -4.53 -2.60 -2.88
N GLU A 316 -5.35 -3.60 -3.23
CA GLU A 316 -5.10 -5.00 -2.85
C GLU A 316 -4.11 -5.70 -3.79
N THR A 317 -3.36 -6.65 -3.23
CA THR A 317 -2.45 -7.53 -3.96
C THR A 317 -2.71 -8.99 -3.59
N ALA A 318 -2.38 -9.90 -4.49
CA ALA A 318 -2.38 -11.34 -4.28
C ALA A 318 -1.05 -11.93 -4.76
N THR A 319 -0.57 -12.99 -4.11
CA THR A 319 0.74 -13.59 -4.40
C THR A 319 0.63 -15.09 -4.70
N LEU A 320 1.26 -15.54 -5.80
CA LEU A 320 1.45 -16.96 -6.09
C LEU A 320 2.94 -17.32 -6.18
N THR A 321 3.33 -18.38 -5.50
CA THR A 321 4.65 -19.01 -5.64
C THR A 321 4.52 -20.30 -6.43
N ILE A 322 5.31 -20.45 -7.51
CA ILE A 322 5.37 -21.63 -8.35
C ILE A 322 6.76 -22.27 -8.24
N THR A 323 6.81 -23.55 -7.90
CA THR A 323 8.03 -24.34 -7.75
C THR A 323 8.13 -25.39 -8.84
N GLY A 324 9.31 -25.56 -9.44
CA GLY A 324 9.56 -26.60 -10.44
C GLY A 324 11.03 -26.93 -10.63
N THR A 325 11.30 -28.00 -11.38
CA THR A 325 12.66 -28.50 -11.64
C THR A 325 13.21 -28.00 -12.97
N VAL A 326 14.52 -27.77 -13.03
CA VAL A 326 15.23 -27.30 -14.22
C VAL A 326 16.01 -28.44 -14.87
N SER A 327 15.69 -28.78 -16.11
CA SER A 327 16.39 -29.82 -16.88
C SER A 327 17.39 -29.27 -17.91
N ALA A 328 17.35 -27.97 -18.19
CA ALA A 328 18.30 -27.30 -19.08
C ALA A 328 19.74 -27.35 -18.54
N ALA A 329 20.73 -27.31 -19.44
CA ALA A 329 22.15 -27.39 -19.07
C ALA A 329 22.67 -26.04 -18.55
N ALA A 330 23.72 -26.07 -17.72
CA ALA A 330 24.42 -24.87 -17.25
C ALA A 330 24.83 -23.95 -18.43
N GLY A 331 24.63 -22.64 -18.27
CA GLY A 331 24.80 -21.63 -19.31
C GLY A 331 23.58 -21.42 -20.22
N SER A 332 22.50 -22.19 -20.06
CA SER A 332 21.22 -21.93 -20.76
C SER A 332 20.45 -20.80 -20.09
N THR A 333 19.89 -19.87 -20.85
CA THR A 333 19.00 -18.82 -20.31
C THR A 333 17.54 -19.26 -20.40
N LEU A 334 16.81 -19.17 -19.29
CA LEU A 334 15.39 -19.49 -19.16
C LEU A 334 14.63 -18.21 -18.80
N THR A 335 13.63 -17.85 -19.61
CA THR A 335 12.71 -16.73 -19.37
C THR A 335 11.32 -17.30 -19.10
N ASN A 336 10.81 -17.13 -17.88
CA ASN A 336 9.43 -17.50 -17.56
C ASN A 336 8.51 -16.28 -17.68
N VAL A 337 7.30 -16.48 -18.22
CA VAL A 337 6.38 -15.42 -18.64
C VAL A 337 5.01 -15.66 -18.02
N ALA A 338 4.38 -14.58 -17.55
CA ALA A 338 2.98 -14.59 -17.14
C ALA A 338 2.27 -13.30 -17.62
N GLU A 339 0.95 -13.35 -17.79
CA GLU A 339 0.11 -12.26 -18.31
C GLU A 339 -1.27 -12.30 -17.64
N ILE A 340 -1.87 -11.16 -17.29
CA ILE A 340 -3.28 -11.11 -16.88
C ILE A 340 -4.14 -11.33 -18.12
N ILE A 341 -5.00 -12.35 -18.11
CA ILE A 341 -5.82 -12.73 -19.27
C ILE A 341 -7.32 -12.53 -19.08
N ALA A 342 -7.76 -12.16 -17.88
CA ALA A 342 -9.15 -11.84 -17.60
C ALA A 342 -9.28 -10.95 -16.37
N SER A 343 -10.29 -10.09 -16.39
CA SER A 343 -10.84 -9.28 -15.30
C SER A 343 -12.34 -9.05 -15.58
N SER A 344 -13.15 -8.79 -14.56
CA SER A 344 -14.57 -8.41 -14.71
C SER A 344 -14.78 -6.98 -15.19
N VAL A 345 -13.77 -6.13 -15.06
CA VAL A 345 -13.75 -4.72 -15.46
C VAL A 345 -12.57 -4.48 -16.40
N ALA A 346 -12.71 -3.50 -17.29
CA ALA A 346 -11.61 -3.08 -18.15
C ALA A 346 -10.44 -2.56 -17.31
N ASP A 347 -9.23 -2.76 -17.81
CA ASP A 347 -8.02 -2.20 -17.26
C ASP A 347 -7.73 -0.85 -17.91
N ARG A 348 -7.18 0.10 -17.15
CA ARG A 348 -7.15 1.52 -17.53
C ARG A 348 -6.12 1.83 -18.61
N ASP A 349 -5.01 1.09 -18.64
CA ASP A 349 -3.88 1.30 -19.54
C ASP A 349 -3.28 0.04 -20.18
N SER A 350 -3.67 -1.15 -19.70
CA SER A 350 -3.34 -2.45 -20.30
C SER A 350 -4.56 -3.10 -20.98
N THR A 351 -4.35 -4.07 -21.88
CA THR A 351 -5.44 -4.86 -22.51
C THR A 351 -5.22 -6.36 -22.27
N PRO A 352 -5.87 -6.96 -21.26
CA PRO A 352 -5.68 -8.35 -20.89
C PRO A 352 -5.77 -9.34 -22.06
N ASN A 353 -4.85 -10.30 -22.10
CA ASN A 353 -4.73 -11.32 -23.16
C ASN A 353 -4.40 -10.75 -24.56
N ASN A 354 -3.56 -9.72 -24.65
CA ASN A 354 -3.06 -9.18 -25.94
C ASN A 354 -1.58 -9.58 -26.25
N GLY A 355 -0.82 -10.06 -25.27
CA GLY A 355 0.60 -10.43 -25.39
C GLY A 355 1.59 -9.28 -25.57
N VAL A 356 1.24 -8.04 -25.20
CA VAL A 356 2.09 -6.85 -25.35
C VAL A 356 3.07 -6.74 -24.19
N THR A 357 4.35 -7.06 -24.45
CA THR A 357 5.40 -7.15 -23.41
C THR A 357 5.87 -5.81 -22.83
N SER A 358 5.14 -4.73 -23.06
CA SER A 358 5.39 -3.38 -22.53
C SER A 358 4.21 -2.83 -21.71
N GLU A 359 3.12 -3.57 -21.65
CA GLU A 359 2.00 -3.35 -20.72
C GLU A 359 2.37 -3.98 -19.37
N ASP A 360 1.84 -3.43 -18.28
CA ASP A 360 2.21 -3.80 -16.91
C ASP A 360 1.41 -4.99 -16.35
N ASP A 361 0.40 -5.45 -17.10
CA ASP A 361 -0.27 -6.73 -16.92
C ASP A 361 0.59 -7.94 -17.37
N TYR A 362 1.71 -7.68 -18.06
CA TYR A 362 2.65 -8.66 -18.60
C TYR A 362 3.96 -8.70 -17.80
N ALA A 363 4.28 -9.87 -17.25
CA ALA A 363 5.46 -10.06 -16.41
C ALA A 363 6.39 -11.16 -16.92
N SER A 364 7.70 -10.88 -16.98
CA SER A 364 8.70 -11.90 -17.28
C SER A 364 9.89 -11.86 -16.33
N ALA A 365 10.43 -13.04 -16.01
CA ALA A 365 11.61 -13.19 -15.17
C ALA A 365 12.59 -14.15 -15.84
N THR A 366 13.87 -13.78 -15.87
CA THR A 366 14.91 -14.51 -16.60
C THR A 366 16.06 -14.89 -15.69
N PHE A 367 16.58 -16.11 -15.82
CA PHE A 367 17.86 -16.50 -15.22
C PHE A 367 18.69 -17.34 -16.18
N THR A 368 20.00 -17.42 -15.92
CA THR A 368 20.90 -18.38 -16.58
C THR A 368 21.15 -19.56 -15.64
N VAL A 369 20.95 -20.79 -16.14
CA VAL A 369 21.16 -22.02 -15.38
C VAL A 369 22.62 -22.09 -14.96
N GLN A 370 22.85 -22.33 -13.67
CA GLN A 370 24.20 -22.25 -13.10
C GLN A 370 24.96 -23.57 -13.18
N SER A 371 26.28 -23.45 -13.03
CA SER A 371 27.15 -24.55 -12.65
C SER A 371 27.42 -24.49 -11.14
N GLY A 372 28.16 -25.47 -10.58
CA GLY A 372 28.41 -25.54 -9.14
C GLY A 372 27.32 -26.29 -8.38
N ARG A 373 26.96 -25.83 -7.18
CA ARG A 373 25.98 -26.51 -6.32
C ARG A 373 24.55 -26.07 -6.62
N SER A 374 23.60 -26.98 -6.34
CA SER A 374 22.21 -26.56 -6.16
C SER A 374 22.14 -25.62 -4.96
N PRO A 375 21.49 -24.44 -5.09
CA PRO A 375 21.16 -23.64 -3.93
C PRO A 375 20.21 -24.43 -3.04
N GLY A 376 20.26 -24.13 -1.73
CA GLY A 376 19.29 -24.62 -0.77
C GLY A 376 17.96 -23.87 -0.87
N VAL A 377 16.90 -24.44 -0.28
CA VAL A 377 15.60 -23.76 -0.15
C VAL A 377 15.51 -23.22 1.28
N PRO A 378 15.42 -21.89 1.49
CA PRO A 378 15.26 -21.33 2.83
C PRO A 378 13.95 -21.80 3.49
N PRO A 379 13.91 -21.99 4.82
CA PRO A 379 12.66 -22.23 5.51
C PRO A 379 11.70 -21.05 5.34
N VAL A 380 10.43 -21.33 5.06
CA VAL A 380 9.38 -20.30 5.07
C VAL A 380 9.09 -19.91 6.52
N LEU A 381 9.12 -18.61 6.83
CA LEU A 381 8.71 -18.10 8.13
C LEU A 381 7.18 -18.23 8.30
N ALA A 382 6.74 -18.94 9.33
CA ALA A 382 5.32 -19.11 9.65
C ALA A 382 4.84 -17.99 10.58
N CYS A 383 4.44 -16.86 10.00
CA CYS A 383 4.08 -15.65 10.74
C CYS A 383 2.55 -15.39 10.71
N PRO A 384 1.76 -15.94 11.66
CA PRO A 384 0.30 -15.89 11.60
C PRO A 384 -0.32 -14.50 11.84
N ALA A 385 0.48 -13.52 12.25
CA ALA A 385 0.06 -12.16 12.57
C ALA A 385 0.59 -11.08 11.60
N GLY A 386 1.31 -11.50 10.54
CA GLY A 386 2.03 -10.59 9.64
C GLY A 386 3.55 -10.70 9.77
N GLN A 387 4.24 -9.93 8.93
CA GLN A 387 5.69 -9.78 8.94
C GLN A 387 6.03 -8.30 8.90
N SER A 388 7.09 -7.93 9.62
CA SER A 388 7.74 -6.63 9.52
C SER A 388 9.14 -6.78 8.96
N VAL A 389 9.60 -5.79 8.21
CA VAL A 389 10.95 -5.75 7.62
C VAL A 389 11.72 -4.58 8.21
N PHE A 390 12.93 -4.83 8.68
CA PHE A 390 13.92 -3.78 8.86
C PHE A 390 14.60 -3.59 7.51
N ASP A 391 14.16 -2.54 6.83
CA ASP A 391 14.46 -2.18 5.44
C ASP A 391 15.62 -1.17 5.41
N TRP A 392 16.70 -1.52 4.70
CA TRP A 392 17.88 -0.66 4.58
C TRP A 392 17.68 0.55 3.68
N ASP A 393 16.81 0.51 2.66
CA ASP A 393 16.47 1.66 1.82
C ASP A 393 15.78 2.76 2.66
N GLY A 394 15.10 2.37 3.75
CA GLY A 394 14.55 3.28 4.76
C GLY A 394 15.59 3.97 5.67
N ILE A 395 16.84 3.50 5.72
CA ILE A 395 17.84 3.95 6.71
C ILE A 395 18.57 5.20 6.26
N THR A 396 17.95 6.35 6.52
CA THR A 396 18.61 7.65 6.36
C THR A 396 19.59 7.94 7.50
N GLY A 397 20.82 8.34 7.15
CA GLY A 397 21.79 8.90 8.12
C GLY A 397 22.75 7.90 8.78
N TRP A 398 23.00 6.73 8.21
CA TRP A 398 24.20 5.97 8.58
C TRP A 398 25.45 6.79 8.25
N ALA A 399 26.26 7.11 9.25
CA ALA A 399 27.51 7.81 9.05
C ALA A 399 28.59 6.83 8.54
N GLU A 400 29.16 7.08 7.37
CA GLU A 400 30.26 6.30 6.80
C GLU A 400 31.37 6.04 7.84
N GLY A 401 31.74 4.78 8.04
CA GLY A 401 32.73 4.34 9.01
C GLY A 401 32.22 4.18 10.45
N SER A 402 30.94 4.45 10.72
CA SER A 402 30.36 4.25 12.05
C SER A 402 30.21 2.76 12.39
N THR A 403 30.50 2.41 13.64
CA THR A 403 30.53 1.03 14.15
C THR A 403 29.57 0.79 15.32
N ASP A 404 28.74 1.76 15.69
CA ASP A 404 27.72 1.61 16.74
C ASP A 404 26.55 2.53 16.40
N ASN A 405 25.49 1.96 15.82
CA ASN A 405 24.33 2.71 15.33
C ASN A 405 23.03 2.07 15.83
N THR A 406 21.96 2.85 15.91
CA THR A 406 20.68 2.45 16.49
C THR A 406 19.54 3.11 15.72
N TYR A 407 18.54 2.33 15.32
CA TYR A 407 17.44 2.76 14.45
C TYR A 407 16.12 2.14 14.90
N ALA A 408 15.02 2.89 14.76
CA ALA A 408 13.69 2.38 15.05
C ALA A 408 13.34 1.22 14.09
N PHE A 409 12.79 0.13 14.63
CA PHE A 409 12.26 -0.98 13.86
C PHE A 409 10.74 -1.06 14.10
N ALA A 410 9.98 -0.51 13.16
CA ALA A 410 8.53 -0.39 13.21
C ALA A 410 8.05 0.19 14.57
N SER A 411 7.01 -0.39 15.17
CA SER A 411 6.53 -0.04 16.51
C SER A 411 7.21 -0.81 17.64
N PHE A 412 8.18 -1.67 17.35
CA PHE A 412 8.76 -2.59 18.36
C PHE A 412 9.80 -1.94 19.27
N GLY A 413 10.38 -0.81 18.85
CA GLY A 413 11.51 -0.14 19.50
C GLY A 413 12.74 -0.11 18.60
N ASP A 414 13.90 0.21 19.15
CA ASP A 414 15.13 0.35 18.36
C ASP A 414 15.94 -0.95 18.23
N VAL A 415 16.39 -1.26 17.00
CA VAL A 415 17.45 -2.24 16.72
C VAL A 415 18.81 -1.55 16.75
N ARG A 416 19.82 -2.22 17.30
CA ARG A 416 21.19 -1.70 17.42
C ARG A 416 22.20 -2.60 16.72
N PHE A 417 23.09 -1.98 15.94
CA PHE A 417 24.19 -2.63 15.24
C PHE A 417 25.52 -2.18 15.84
N GLN A 418 26.26 -3.11 16.43
CA GLN A 418 27.61 -2.88 16.95
C GLN A 418 28.63 -3.70 16.17
N LEU A 419 29.69 -3.07 15.68
CA LEU A 419 30.66 -3.67 14.78
C LEU A 419 32.07 -3.59 15.35
N SER A 420 32.83 -4.66 15.23
CA SER A 420 34.25 -4.69 15.52
C SER A 420 35.03 -5.39 14.41
N ASN A 421 36.30 -5.03 14.26
CA ASN A 421 37.18 -5.53 13.20
C ASN A 421 38.61 -5.52 13.75
N ASP A 422 39.32 -6.65 13.65
CA ASP A 422 40.72 -6.77 14.06
C ASP A 422 41.72 -6.47 12.92
N GLY A 423 41.22 -6.33 11.69
CA GLY A 423 41.89 -5.73 10.55
C GLY A 423 41.65 -4.22 10.44
N ALA A 424 41.38 -3.73 9.23
CA ALA A 424 41.07 -2.32 8.98
C ALA A 424 39.89 -2.16 8.01
N TYR A 425 38.93 -1.30 8.31
CA TYR A 425 37.88 -0.93 7.35
C TYR A 425 38.45 -0.09 6.20
N VAL A 426 37.91 -0.30 5.01
CA VAL A 426 38.42 0.29 3.77
C VAL A 426 37.56 1.46 3.31
N ASN A 427 38.22 2.51 2.80
CA ASN A 427 37.57 3.59 2.05
C ASN A 427 37.69 3.30 0.56
N ASN A 428 36.57 2.99 -0.09
CA ASN A 428 36.52 2.70 -1.51
C ASN A 428 35.23 3.24 -2.13
N ALA A 429 35.36 4.28 -2.97
CA ALA A 429 34.22 4.91 -3.64
C ALA A 429 33.45 3.98 -4.60
N ALA A 430 34.02 2.83 -4.99
CA ALA A 430 33.30 1.82 -5.75
C ALA A 430 32.33 0.97 -4.89
N PHE A 431 32.40 1.08 -3.56
CA PHE A 431 31.59 0.36 -2.57
C PHE A 431 31.03 1.32 -1.50
N GLY A 432 30.49 2.46 -1.94
CA GLY A 432 29.82 3.42 -1.05
C GLY A 432 30.72 4.25 -0.11
N GLY A 433 32.04 4.28 -0.33
CA GLY A 433 32.95 5.17 0.43
C GLY A 433 33.63 4.49 1.62
N GLN A 434 33.62 5.13 2.79
CA GLN A 434 34.22 4.57 4.01
C GLN A 434 33.27 3.56 4.67
N SER A 435 33.65 2.29 4.62
CA SER A 435 32.91 1.22 5.31
C SER A 435 33.16 1.26 6.85
N PRO A 436 32.22 0.78 7.70
CA PRO A 436 30.85 0.35 7.41
C PRO A 436 29.97 1.47 6.84
N THR A 437 29.18 1.16 5.82
CA THR A 437 28.26 2.11 5.18
C THR A 437 27.00 1.40 4.70
N VAL A 438 25.93 2.14 4.39
CA VAL A 438 24.70 1.60 3.79
C VAL A 438 24.69 2.00 2.31
N THR A 439 24.59 1.01 1.42
CA THR A 439 24.58 1.20 -0.04
C THR A 439 24.19 -0.08 -0.77
N ASN A 440 23.52 0.08 -1.90
CA ASN A 440 23.21 -0.95 -2.89
C ASN A 440 24.40 -1.37 -3.78
N THR A 441 25.63 -1.40 -3.26
CA THR A 441 26.76 -2.00 -4.02
C THR A 441 26.80 -3.53 -3.90
N PHE A 442 26.37 -4.03 -2.75
CA PHE A 442 26.10 -5.45 -2.54
C PHE A 442 24.60 -5.64 -2.74
N GLU A 443 24.22 -6.05 -3.94
CA GLU A 443 22.83 -6.19 -4.41
C GLU A 443 22.36 -7.64 -4.35
N GLY A 444 23.28 -8.61 -4.31
CA GLY A 444 22.95 -10.03 -4.26
C GLY A 444 22.07 -10.53 -5.40
N GLY A 445 22.06 -9.84 -6.55
CA GLY A 445 21.21 -10.14 -7.71
C GLY A 445 19.76 -9.67 -7.62
N LEU A 446 19.43 -8.77 -6.68
CA LEU A 446 18.12 -8.12 -6.60
C LEU A 446 17.89 -7.15 -7.77
N VAL A 447 16.62 -7.01 -8.19
CA VAL A 447 16.16 -6.06 -9.20
C VAL A 447 14.79 -5.53 -8.75
N PRO A 448 14.65 -4.25 -8.35
CA PRO A 448 15.69 -3.22 -8.25
C PRO A 448 16.82 -3.56 -7.27
N ALA A 449 17.91 -2.81 -7.35
CA ALA A 449 19.02 -2.89 -6.40
C ALA A 449 18.65 -2.15 -5.11
N GLU A 450 18.50 -2.90 -4.02
CA GLU A 450 18.14 -2.43 -2.68
C GLU A 450 19.41 -2.23 -1.83
N ASP A 451 19.38 -1.27 -0.89
CA ASP A 451 20.51 -0.99 -0.02
C ASP A 451 20.83 -2.18 0.92
N SER A 452 22.09 -2.24 1.37
CA SER A 452 22.52 -3.18 2.40
C SER A 452 23.63 -2.58 3.26
N LEU A 453 23.77 -3.09 4.49
CA LEU A 453 24.91 -2.76 5.34
C LEU A 453 26.18 -3.38 4.75
N THR A 454 26.94 -2.53 4.05
CA THR A 454 28.15 -2.86 3.31
C THR A 454 29.38 -2.84 4.22
N LEU A 455 29.97 -4.02 4.39
CA LEU A 455 31.14 -4.26 5.23
C LEU A 455 32.33 -4.57 4.33
N LEU A 456 33.30 -3.65 4.25
CA LEU A 456 34.49 -3.74 3.41
C LEU A 456 35.72 -3.63 4.30
N ALA A 457 36.44 -4.74 4.47
CA ALA A 457 37.55 -4.87 5.40
C ALA A 457 38.81 -5.39 4.71
N ASN A 458 39.96 -4.86 5.11
CA ASN A 458 41.27 -5.40 4.80
C ASN A 458 41.76 -6.23 5.99
N GLN A 459 41.95 -7.53 5.74
CA GLN A 459 42.43 -8.48 6.73
C GLN A 459 43.87 -8.86 6.41
N ALA A 460 44.79 -8.51 7.31
CA ALA A 460 46.23 -8.76 7.14
C ALA A 460 46.64 -10.22 7.39
N ASN A 461 45.71 -11.09 7.81
CA ASN A 461 45.95 -12.50 8.10
C ASN A 461 44.65 -13.33 8.11
N ARG A 462 44.80 -14.66 8.03
CA ARG A 462 43.68 -15.64 8.04
C ARG A 462 42.86 -15.75 9.32
N THR A 463 43.26 -15.12 10.42
CA THR A 463 42.45 -15.08 11.65
C THR A 463 41.66 -13.77 11.76
N GLY A 464 41.83 -12.84 10.80
CA GLY A 464 41.11 -11.59 10.76
C GLY A 464 39.62 -11.76 10.49
N GLU A 465 38.81 -11.05 11.26
CA GLU A 465 37.36 -11.18 11.35
C GLU A 465 36.69 -9.82 11.66
N VAL A 466 35.54 -9.59 11.03
CA VAL A 466 34.57 -8.55 11.39
C VAL A 466 33.45 -9.22 12.18
N GLU A 467 33.26 -8.81 13.43
CA GLU A 467 32.11 -9.24 14.25
C GLU A 467 31.03 -8.15 14.25
N VAL A 468 29.81 -8.53 13.90
CA VAL A 468 28.61 -7.68 13.93
C VAL A 468 27.63 -8.25 14.95
N VAL A 469 27.33 -7.46 15.97
CA VAL A 469 26.31 -7.77 16.98
C VAL A 469 25.07 -6.93 16.67
N ILE A 470 23.98 -7.62 16.33
CA ILE A 470 22.65 -7.04 16.11
C ILE A 470 21.82 -7.33 17.36
N THR A 471 21.47 -6.29 18.11
CA THR A 471 20.56 -6.39 19.26
C THR A 471 19.18 -5.93 18.83
N LEU A 472 18.21 -6.83 18.86
CA LEU A 472 16.83 -6.59 18.47
C LEU A 472 16.08 -5.84 19.61
N PRO A 473 15.05 -5.04 19.30
CA PRO A 473 14.31 -4.28 20.32
C PRO A 473 13.52 -5.16 21.31
N ARG A 474 13.17 -6.37 20.87
CA ARG A 474 12.47 -7.40 21.65
C ARG A 474 12.82 -8.78 21.10
N THR A 475 12.34 -9.82 21.76
CA THR A 475 12.42 -11.18 21.25
C THR A 475 11.47 -11.40 20.07
N PHE A 476 11.98 -12.03 19.00
CA PHE A 476 11.18 -12.44 17.83
C PHE A 476 11.29 -13.96 17.64
N THR A 477 10.19 -14.60 17.23
CA THR A 477 10.15 -16.04 16.94
C THR A 477 9.83 -16.21 15.46
N GLY A 478 10.86 -16.50 14.65
CA GLY A 478 10.80 -16.36 13.19
C GLY A 478 11.48 -15.08 12.75
N LEU A 479 12.71 -15.21 12.24
CA LEU A 479 13.52 -14.11 11.69
C LEU A 479 14.34 -14.66 10.51
N GLN A 480 14.44 -13.90 9.42
CA GLN A 480 15.20 -14.26 8.22
C GLN A 480 15.84 -13.02 7.58
N PHE A 481 17.07 -13.16 7.09
CA PHE A 481 17.78 -12.14 6.32
C PHE A 481 18.80 -12.82 5.39
N THR A 482 19.35 -12.06 4.45
CA THR A 482 20.37 -12.56 3.52
C THR A 482 21.69 -11.82 3.71
N VAL A 483 22.80 -12.57 3.66
CA VAL A 483 24.15 -12.02 3.50
C VAL A 483 24.59 -12.26 2.07
N PHE A 484 25.01 -11.21 1.37
CA PHE A 484 25.45 -11.24 -0.01
C PHE A 484 26.96 -11.45 -0.13
N ASP A 485 27.38 -11.99 -1.28
CA ASP A 485 28.79 -12.14 -1.70
C ASP A 485 29.68 -13.02 -0.80
N VAL A 486 29.13 -14.07 -0.18
CA VAL A 486 29.94 -15.10 0.52
C VAL A 486 30.52 -16.07 -0.52
N ASP A 487 31.72 -15.77 -1.02
CA ASP A 487 32.30 -16.35 -2.24
C ASP A 487 33.77 -16.85 -2.13
N PHE A 488 34.36 -17.24 -3.26
CA PHE A 488 35.80 -17.47 -3.40
C PHE A 488 36.39 -16.90 -4.70
N GLY A 489 37.30 -15.93 -4.55
CA GLY A 489 38.10 -15.38 -5.64
C GLY A 489 39.48 -16.05 -5.80
N THR A 490 39.93 -16.28 -7.04
CA THR A 490 41.24 -16.91 -7.29
C THR A 490 42.41 -15.95 -7.00
N ASN A 491 43.27 -16.32 -6.05
CA ASN A 491 44.26 -15.45 -5.39
C ASN A 491 43.65 -14.34 -4.51
N GLN A 492 42.36 -14.44 -4.21
CA GLN A 492 41.67 -13.69 -3.17
C GLN A 492 41.24 -14.68 -2.09
N PHE A 493 40.20 -14.32 -1.36
CA PHE A 493 39.69 -15.00 -0.19
C PHE A 493 38.86 -16.23 -0.55
N ALA A 494 38.73 -17.13 0.43
CA ALA A 494 37.58 -18.01 0.56
C ALA A 494 36.82 -17.50 1.78
N ASP A 495 35.63 -16.96 1.57
CA ASP A 495 34.90 -16.28 2.61
C ASP A 495 34.40 -17.25 3.67
N ARG A 496 34.36 -16.80 4.92
CA ARG A 496 33.75 -17.51 6.04
C ARG A 496 32.76 -16.58 6.73
N LEU A 497 31.51 -17.01 6.77
CA LEU A 497 30.46 -16.39 7.59
C LEU A 497 30.03 -17.39 8.66
N GLU A 498 30.22 -17.07 9.93
CA GLU A 498 29.58 -17.77 11.06
C GLU A 498 28.46 -16.92 11.62
N VAL A 499 27.33 -17.54 11.98
CA VAL A 499 26.20 -16.85 12.61
C VAL A 499 25.79 -17.55 13.90
N VAL A 500 25.55 -16.80 14.97
CA VAL A 500 25.08 -17.28 16.26
C VAL A 500 23.90 -16.42 16.71
N GLY A 501 22.83 -17.00 17.24
CA GLY A 501 21.77 -16.25 17.92
C GLY A 501 21.78 -16.47 19.42
N SER A 502 21.12 -15.59 20.17
CA SER A 502 20.75 -15.84 21.57
C SER A 502 19.36 -15.30 21.93
N ASN A 503 18.86 -15.74 23.07
CA ASN A 503 17.67 -15.22 23.75
C ASN A 503 17.96 -15.21 25.27
N GLY A 504 18.00 -14.03 25.88
CA GLY A 504 18.45 -13.84 27.27
C GLY A 504 19.88 -14.35 27.51
N GLY A 505 20.73 -14.37 26.47
CA GLY A 505 22.06 -14.99 26.49
C GLY A 505 22.10 -16.53 26.37
N ALA A 506 20.96 -17.22 26.32
CA ALA A 506 20.91 -18.65 25.98
C ALA A 506 21.09 -18.82 24.45
N PRO A 507 21.90 -19.79 23.98
CA PRO A 507 22.23 -19.91 22.56
C PRO A 507 21.05 -20.42 21.72
N VAL A 508 20.86 -19.82 20.56
CA VAL A 508 19.81 -20.15 19.57
C VAL A 508 20.50 -20.52 18.26
N ALA A 509 20.15 -21.67 17.69
CA ALA A 509 20.76 -22.15 16.47
C ALA A 509 20.22 -21.38 15.24
N ALA A 510 21.13 -20.79 14.46
CA ALA A 510 20.83 -20.31 13.12
C ALA A 510 20.81 -21.50 12.14
N GLN A 511 19.81 -21.54 11.26
CA GLN A 511 19.85 -22.35 10.05
C GLN A 511 20.37 -21.48 8.91
N LEU A 512 21.50 -21.87 8.31
CA LEU A 512 22.01 -21.23 7.09
C LEU A 512 21.58 -22.04 5.86
N THR A 513 21.30 -21.33 4.77
CA THR A 513 20.96 -21.90 3.46
C THR A 513 21.95 -21.41 2.42
N ASN A 514 22.57 -22.33 1.66
CA ASN A 514 23.58 -21.99 0.66
C ASN A 514 22.99 -21.43 -0.65
N GLY A 515 23.75 -20.55 -1.28
CA GLY A 515 23.66 -20.24 -2.70
C GLY A 515 24.37 -21.28 -3.57
N ASN A 516 24.81 -20.89 -4.76
CA ASN A 516 25.51 -21.78 -5.70
C ASN A 516 27.01 -21.96 -5.37
N THR A 517 27.63 -20.92 -4.79
CA THR A 517 29.09 -20.77 -4.67
C THR A 517 29.63 -20.90 -3.24
N ASN A 518 28.75 -21.20 -2.29
CA ASN A 518 29.09 -21.47 -0.89
C ASN A 518 28.51 -22.81 -0.40
N PHE A 519 29.03 -23.32 0.72
CA PHE A 519 28.52 -24.50 1.42
C PHE A 519 28.33 -24.23 2.91
N ILE A 520 27.35 -24.91 3.50
CA ILE A 520 27.02 -24.81 4.93
C ILE A 520 27.59 -25.99 5.70
N SER A 521 28.15 -25.72 6.88
CA SER A 521 28.50 -26.70 7.90
C SER A 521 28.03 -26.20 9.26
N GLY A 522 26.85 -26.67 9.70
CA GLY A 522 26.20 -26.16 10.91
C GLY A 522 25.78 -24.71 10.75
N ASN A 523 26.34 -23.83 11.58
CA ASN A 523 26.09 -22.39 11.59
C ASN A 523 27.18 -21.57 10.85
N VAL A 524 27.99 -22.24 10.00
CA VAL A 524 29.07 -21.63 9.23
C VAL A 524 28.82 -21.83 7.74
N ALA A 525 28.83 -20.76 6.96
CA ALA A 525 28.92 -20.77 5.50
C ALA A 525 30.37 -20.50 5.06
N ILE A 526 30.81 -21.20 4.01
CA ILE A 526 32.14 -21.02 3.41
C ILE A 526 31.98 -20.89 1.89
N GLY A 527 32.55 -19.85 1.31
CA GLY A 527 32.63 -19.68 -0.14
C GLY A 527 33.74 -20.54 -0.76
N ASP A 528 33.49 -21.10 -1.95
CA ASP A 528 34.43 -21.95 -2.69
C ASP A 528 34.36 -21.86 -4.22
N LEU A 529 33.45 -21.04 -4.75
CA LEU A 529 33.41 -20.59 -6.15
C LEU A 529 33.21 -19.07 -6.20
N ALA A 530 33.52 -18.45 -7.33
CA ALA A 530 33.42 -17.00 -7.48
C ALA A 530 31.96 -16.53 -7.63
N SER A 531 31.66 -15.36 -7.04
CA SER A 531 30.44 -14.54 -7.21
C SER A 531 30.86 -13.10 -7.49
N GLY A 532 29.94 -12.28 -7.98
CA GLY A 532 30.04 -10.82 -7.84
C GLY A 532 29.12 -10.31 -6.73
N SER A 533 29.39 -9.10 -6.22
CA SER A 533 28.54 -8.41 -5.24
C SER A 533 27.11 -8.13 -5.74
N SER A 534 26.92 -8.10 -7.07
CA SER A 534 25.62 -8.00 -7.75
C SER A 534 25.07 -9.35 -8.24
N GLU A 535 25.65 -10.49 -7.84
CA GLU A 535 25.21 -11.82 -8.24
C GLU A 535 24.63 -12.61 -7.05
N ALA A 536 23.48 -13.26 -7.26
CA ALA A 536 22.83 -14.07 -6.23
C ALA A 536 23.57 -15.38 -5.88
N LEU A 537 24.73 -15.66 -6.50
CA LEU A 537 25.41 -16.94 -6.40
C LEU A 537 26.07 -17.14 -5.03
N GLY A 538 26.67 -16.07 -4.50
CA GLY A 538 27.31 -15.98 -3.18
C GLY A 538 26.35 -15.73 -2.01
N ASN A 539 25.05 -15.63 -2.25
CA ASN A 539 24.09 -15.35 -1.18
C ASN A 539 24.04 -16.49 -0.15
N VAL A 540 23.86 -16.13 1.12
CA VAL A 540 23.58 -17.03 2.24
C VAL A 540 22.36 -16.52 2.99
N VAL A 541 21.29 -17.30 3.01
CA VAL A 541 20.08 -16.95 3.77
C VAL A 541 20.20 -17.49 5.20
N VAL A 542 20.10 -16.60 6.17
CA VAL A 542 20.11 -16.89 7.60
C VAL A 542 18.67 -17.02 8.09
N THR A 543 18.34 -18.05 8.88
CA THR A 543 16.99 -18.21 9.44
C THR A 543 17.02 -18.66 10.89
N PHE A 544 16.25 -17.98 11.73
CA PHE A 544 15.97 -18.36 13.11
C PHE A 544 14.49 -18.72 13.26
N THR A 545 14.21 -20.00 13.51
CA THR A 545 12.85 -20.49 13.83
C THR A 545 12.59 -20.54 15.34
N GLY A 546 13.65 -20.52 16.16
CA GLY A 546 13.57 -20.30 17.60
C GLY A 546 13.51 -18.81 17.94
N THR A 547 13.05 -18.50 19.15
CA THR A 547 13.01 -17.14 19.68
C THR A 547 14.42 -16.56 19.83
N VAL A 548 14.68 -15.37 19.31
CA VAL A 548 15.98 -14.68 19.31
C VAL A 548 15.84 -13.20 19.71
N ASP A 549 16.80 -12.65 20.45
CA ASP A 549 16.95 -11.22 20.78
C ASP A 549 18.26 -10.60 20.29
N THR A 550 19.28 -11.42 20.06
CA THR A 550 20.63 -10.97 19.67
C THR A 550 21.17 -11.91 18.60
N ILE A 551 21.76 -11.34 17.56
CA ILE A 551 22.41 -12.06 16.47
C ILE A 551 23.87 -11.61 16.41
N ILE A 552 24.79 -12.55 16.30
CA ILE A 552 26.22 -12.29 16.11
C ILE A 552 26.61 -12.90 14.77
N LEU A 553 27.08 -12.06 13.84
CA LEU A 553 27.70 -12.47 12.60
C LEU A 553 29.21 -12.31 12.74
N ARG A 554 29.96 -13.30 12.27
CA ARG A 554 31.42 -13.35 12.26
C ARG A 554 31.87 -13.59 10.84
N TYR A 555 32.36 -12.53 10.20
CA TYR A 555 32.76 -12.54 8.81
C TYR A 555 34.28 -12.45 8.67
N GLY A 556 34.88 -13.40 7.97
CA GLY A 556 36.31 -13.40 7.75
C GLY A 556 36.74 -14.53 6.83
N ASN A 557 37.75 -15.29 7.28
CA ASN A 557 38.59 -16.09 6.42
C ASN A 557 38.41 -17.60 6.60
N HIS A 558 38.15 -18.33 5.52
CA HIS A 558 38.30 -19.78 5.53
C HIS A 558 39.77 -20.20 5.38
N SER A 559 40.09 -21.41 5.86
CA SER A 559 41.45 -21.98 5.90
C SER A 559 42.18 -22.09 4.55
N THR A 560 41.43 -22.00 3.43
CA THR A 560 41.94 -22.04 2.05
C THR A 560 42.39 -20.68 1.49
N ALA A 561 42.06 -19.57 2.15
CA ALA A 561 42.52 -18.23 1.75
C ALA A 561 44.07 -18.09 1.76
N PRO A 562 44.68 -17.10 1.10
CA PRO A 562 46.12 -16.79 1.22
C PRO A 562 46.57 -16.47 2.65
N ALA A 563 47.87 -16.28 2.88
CA ALA A 563 48.40 -16.01 4.23
C ALA A 563 48.13 -14.57 4.68
N ASP A 564 48.40 -13.61 3.79
CA ASP A 564 47.88 -12.24 3.79
C ASP A 564 46.83 -12.20 2.67
N PRO A 565 45.53 -12.20 3.02
CA PRO A 565 44.49 -12.41 2.02
C PRO A 565 44.01 -11.10 1.34
N GLY A 566 44.12 -9.92 1.98
CA GLY A 566 43.90 -8.61 1.33
C GLY A 566 42.61 -7.87 1.73
N GLN A 567 41.79 -7.43 0.76
CA GLN A 567 40.48 -6.75 0.96
C GLN A 567 39.32 -7.66 0.56
N GLN A 568 38.26 -7.72 1.38
CA GLN A 568 36.95 -8.33 1.08
C GLN A 568 35.80 -7.37 1.37
N GLY A 569 34.58 -7.76 0.98
CA GLY A 569 33.40 -7.32 1.71
C GLY A 569 32.18 -8.22 1.52
N ILE A 570 31.14 -7.94 2.31
CA ILE A 570 29.80 -8.53 2.23
C ILE A 570 28.75 -7.43 2.42
N GLY A 571 27.54 -7.68 1.92
CA GLY A 571 26.34 -6.92 2.29
C GLY A 571 25.46 -7.70 3.26
N ILE A 572 25.05 -7.09 4.37
CA ILE A 572 23.97 -7.61 5.21
C ILE A 572 22.70 -6.86 4.79
N HIS A 573 21.78 -7.56 4.15
CA HIS A 573 20.53 -6.99 3.64
C HIS A 573 19.40 -7.14 4.68
N ASP A 574 18.17 -6.83 4.27
CA ASP A 574 16.98 -6.65 5.09
C ASP A 574 16.68 -7.78 6.07
N ILE A 575 16.15 -7.40 7.24
CA ILE A 575 15.80 -8.33 8.32
C ILE A 575 14.29 -8.44 8.43
N THR A 576 13.72 -9.50 7.88
CA THR A 576 12.31 -9.86 8.06
C THR A 576 12.12 -10.57 9.41
N VAL A 577 11.11 -10.16 10.16
CA VAL A 577 10.65 -10.82 11.40
C VAL A 577 9.18 -11.20 11.30
N CYS A 578 8.78 -12.28 11.95
CA CYS A 578 7.37 -12.53 12.24
C CYS A 578 6.87 -11.53 13.28
N ASP A 579 5.70 -10.93 13.04
CA ASP A 579 5.13 -9.97 13.98
C ASP A 579 4.79 -10.64 15.33
N PRO A 580 5.28 -10.10 16.46
CA PRO A 580 4.91 -10.54 17.80
C PRO A 580 3.41 -10.38 18.01
N PHE A 581 2.72 -11.48 18.38
CA PHE A 581 1.27 -11.45 18.59
C PHE A 581 0.87 -11.90 19.98
N THR A 582 -0.04 -11.13 20.56
CA THR A 582 -0.78 -11.48 21.78
C THR A 582 -2.19 -11.90 21.39
N THR A 583 -2.77 -12.86 22.09
CA THR A 583 -4.16 -13.27 21.85
C THR A 583 -4.85 -13.44 23.18
N LEU A 584 -5.57 -12.40 23.60
CA LEU A 584 -6.24 -12.37 24.89
C LEU A 584 -7.64 -12.98 24.76
N ASN A 585 -7.87 -14.10 25.43
CA ASN A 585 -9.20 -14.67 25.57
C ASN A 585 -9.73 -14.39 26.98
N VAL A 586 -11.00 -14.01 27.08
CA VAL A 586 -11.70 -13.81 28.35
C VAL A 586 -12.86 -14.80 28.44
N SER A 587 -13.01 -15.43 29.60
CA SER A 587 -14.19 -16.22 29.94
C SER A 587 -14.73 -15.79 31.30
N LYS A 588 -16.05 -15.61 31.41
CA LYS A 588 -16.75 -15.20 32.63
C LYS A 588 -17.78 -16.28 32.98
N VAL A 589 -17.65 -16.90 34.14
CA VAL A 589 -18.61 -17.87 34.68
C VAL A 589 -19.11 -17.42 36.03
N SER A 590 -20.34 -17.78 36.39
CA SER A 590 -20.95 -17.41 37.67
C SER A 590 -21.46 -18.61 38.47
N SER A 591 -21.50 -18.46 39.78
CA SER A 591 -22.06 -19.46 40.70
C SER A 591 -22.80 -18.78 41.86
N VAL A 592 -23.92 -19.37 42.27
CA VAL A 592 -24.64 -18.91 43.48
C VAL A 592 -23.95 -19.52 44.70
N ILE A 593 -23.37 -18.69 45.57
CA ILE A 593 -22.62 -19.14 46.75
C ILE A 593 -23.54 -19.32 47.96
N ALA A 594 -24.48 -18.39 48.16
CA ALA A 594 -25.44 -18.43 49.26
C ALA A 594 -26.72 -17.66 48.90
N ASP A 595 -27.82 -17.97 49.57
CA ASP A 595 -29.03 -17.12 49.56
C ASP A 595 -29.69 -17.00 50.96
N PRO A 596 -30.56 -16.00 51.19
CA PRO A 596 -31.13 -15.73 52.53
C PRO A 596 -32.07 -16.81 53.08
N VAL A 597 -32.52 -17.75 52.24
CA VAL A 597 -33.49 -18.80 52.58
C VAL A 597 -32.82 -20.16 52.76
N ASN A 598 -31.90 -20.52 51.86
CA ASN A 598 -31.24 -21.83 51.82
C ASN A 598 -29.81 -21.80 52.37
N GLY A 599 -29.26 -20.61 52.66
CA GLY A 599 -27.85 -20.44 53.03
C GLY A 599 -26.94 -20.95 51.90
N THR A 600 -25.88 -21.66 52.25
CA THR A 600 -24.96 -22.30 51.29
C THR A 600 -25.44 -23.68 50.78
N THR A 601 -26.61 -24.17 51.22
CA THR A 601 -27.09 -25.52 50.90
C THR A 601 -28.13 -25.46 49.77
N ASN A 602 -27.73 -25.81 48.54
CA ASN A 602 -28.57 -25.71 47.34
C ASN A 602 -29.10 -24.26 47.09
N PRO A 603 -28.22 -23.24 47.08
CA PRO A 603 -28.65 -21.85 46.95
C PRO A 603 -29.33 -21.54 45.61
N LYS A 604 -30.06 -20.43 45.56
CA LYS A 604 -30.86 -19.95 44.43
C LYS A 604 -30.55 -18.47 44.18
N ALA A 605 -30.56 -18.04 42.93
CA ALA A 605 -30.46 -16.63 42.56
C ALA A 605 -31.80 -15.92 42.83
N ILE A 606 -32.02 -15.56 44.10
CA ILE A 606 -33.15 -14.78 44.60
C ILE A 606 -32.62 -13.45 45.20
N PRO A 607 -33.47 -12.43 45.44
CA PRO A 607 -33.03 -11.21 46.13
C PRO A 607 -32.29 -11.50 47.44
N GLY A 608 -31.15 -10.84 47.64
CA GLY A 608 -30.20 -11.09 48.73
C GLY A 608 -29.27 -12.29 48.53
N ALA A 609 -29.28 -12.97 47.37
CA ALA A 609 -28.36 -14.06 47.07
C ALA A 609 -26.98 -13.55 46.62
N THR A 610 -25.91 -14.13 47.16
CA THR A 610 -24.53 -13.85 46.76
C THR A 610 -24.14 -14.69 45.55
N ILE A 611 -23.81 -14.02 44.45
CA ILE A 611 -23.25 -14.59 43.23
C ILE A 611 -21.74 -14.32 43.21
N GLU A 612 -20.94 -15.34 42.95
CA GLU A 612 -19.50 -15.20 42.66
C GLU A 612 -19.26 -15.39 41.17
N TYR A 613 -18.55 -14.45 40.56
CA TYR A 613 -18.08 -14.54 39.18
C TYR A 613 -16.58 -14.82 39.18
N LEU A 614 -16.18 -15.78 38.35
CA LEU A 614 -14.81 -16.07 38.00
C LEU A 614 -14.58 -15.60 36.56
N ILE A 615 -13.79 -14.55 36.40
CA ILE A 615 -13.30 -14.10 35.10
C ILE A 615 -11.91 -14.70 34.93
N THR A 616 -11.69 -15.50 33.89
CA THR A 616 -10.37 -16.04 33.53
C THR A 616 -9.90 -15.36 32.25
N VAL A 617 -8.71 -14.77 32.30
CA VAL A 617 -8.05 -14.13 31.16
C VAL A 617 -6.81 -14.93 30.81
N THR A 618 -6.66 -15.29 29.54
CA THR A 618 -5.52 -16.08 29.04
C THR A 618 -4.85 -15.36 27.87
N ASN A 619 -3.52 -15.31 27.85
CA ASN A 619 -2.78 -14.92 26.65
C ASN A 619 -2.35 -16.19 25.91
N THR A 620 -3.09 -16.56 24.86
CA THR A 620 -2.74 -17.68 23.98
C THR A 620 -1.88 -17.26 22.77
N GLY A 621 -1.41 -16.01 22.75
CA GLY A 621 -0.50 -15.51 21.72
C GLY A 621 0.92 -16.04 21.89
N GLY A 622 1.74 -15.86 20.84
CA GLY A 622 3.15 -16.24 20.84
C GLY A 622 4.08 -15.24 21.54
N SER A 623 3.56 -14.16 22.11
CA SER A 623 4.34 -13.11 22.78
C SER A 623 3.62 -12.54 24.00
N ALA A 624 4.40 -11.97 24.92
CA ALA A 624 3.85 -11.20 26.04
C ALA A 624 3.24 -9.87 25.53
N THR A 625 2.27 -9.33 26.28
CA THR A 625 1.79 -7.95 26.03
C THR A 625 2.88 -6.95 26.39
N ASP A 626 2.77 -5.74 25.86
CA ASP A 626 3.62 -4.64 26.32
C ASP A 626 3.30 -4.30 27.78
N VAL A 627 4.29 -3.75 28.49
CA VAL A 627 4.24 -3.52 29.94
C VAL A 627 3.13 -2.51 30.31
N ASP A 628 2.35 -2.83 31.35
CA ASP A 628 1.29 -1.99 31.95
C ASP A 628 0.12 -1.66 31.00
N THR A 629 -0.05 -2.45 29.92
CA THR A 629 -1.11 -2.25 28.91
C THR A 629 -2.38 -3.06 29.15
N VAL A 630 -2.33 -4.16 29.91
CA VAL A 630 -3.50 -5.01 30.14
C VAL A 630 -4.54 -4.29 30.99
N THR A 631 -5.77 -4.28 30.50
CA THR A 631 -6.92 -3.71 31.19
C THR A 631 -8.10 -4.66 31.05
N VAL A 632 -8.67 -5.09 32.17
CA VAL A 632 -9.90 -5.90 32.22
C VAL A 632 -11.02 -5.03 32.75
N TRP A 633 -12.07 -4.82 31.95
CA TRP A 633 -13.27 -4.09 32.35
C TRP A 633 -14.43 -5.09 32.41
N ASP A 634 -15.15 -5.06 33.53
CA ASP A 634 -16.36 -5.84 33.73
C ASP A 634 -17.56 -4.92 33.99
N ASP A 635 -18.57 -4.99 33.13
CA ASP A 635 -19.91 -4.42 33.33
C ASP A 635 -20.66 -5.26 34.39
N GLY A 636 -21.11 -4.58 35.44
CA GLY A 636 -21.79 -5.17 36.59
C GLY A 636 -23.28 -5.40 36.33
N PRO A 637 -23.90 -6.48 36.84
CA PRO A 637 -25.32 -6.69 36.61
C PRO A 637 -26.18 -5.59 37.25
N ALA A 638 -26.99 -4.88 36.45
CA ALA A 638 -27.86 -3.79 36.92
C ALA A 638 -28.79 -4.19 38.08
N ASP A 639 -29.25 -5.45 38.09
CA ASP A 639 -30.09 -6.04 39.15
C ASP A 639 -29.27 -6.58 40.35
N ALA A 640 -28.00 -6.18 40.49
CA ALA A 640 -27.12 -6.62 41.57
C ALA A 640 -26.28 -5.46 42.14
N LYS A 641 -25.64 -5.66 43.28
CA LYS A 641 -24.71 -4.71 43.92
C LYS A 641 -23.35 -5.38 44.17
N LEU A 642 -22.25 -4.65 44.00
CA LEU A 642 -20.90 -5.19 44.19
C LEU A 642 -20.67 -5.48 45.68
N CYS A 643 -20.10 -6.63 46.03
CA CYS A 643 -20.10 -7.12 47.41
C CYS A 643 -18.76 -7.59 47.96
N LEU A 644 -18.71 -7.55 49.30
CA LEU A 644 -17.62 -7.93 50.18
C LEU A 644 -16.37 -7.05 50.00
N ILE A 645 -16.63 -5.75 50.15
CA ILE A 645 -15.65 -4.66 50.17
C ILE A 645 -14.46 -4.91 51.13
N ASP A 646 -14.72 -5.50 52.30
CA ASP A 646 -13.70 -5.80 53.33
C ASP A 646 -12.96 -7.16 53.15
N ARG A 647 -12.96 -7.75 51.94
CA ARG A 647 -12.22 -9.00 51.67
C ARG A 647 -10.71 -8.78 51.73
N ALA A 648 -10.00 -9.80 52.24
CA ALA A 648 -8.55 -9.90 52.03
C ALA A 648 -8.26 -10.00 50.52
N GLY A 649 -7.49 -9.06 49.99
CA GLY A 649 -7.27 -8.90 48.54
C GLY A 649 -8.27 -7.94 47.84
N GLY A 650 -9.22 -7.37 48.58
CA GLY A 650 -10.20 -6.40 48.07
C GLY A 650 -11.49 -7.01 47.49
N PRO A 651 -12.41 -6.16 47.00
CA PRO A 651 -13.68 -6.61 46.42
C PRO A 651 -13.50 -7.44 45.14
N VAL A 652 -12.42 -7.18 44.38
CA VAL A 652 -11.99 -7.95 43.21
C VAL A 652 -10.67 -8.63 43.54
N ILE A 653 -10.68 -9.97 43.67
CA ILE A 653 -9.46 -10.72 44.00
C ILE A 653 -8.78 -11.20 42.72
N PHE A 654 -7.56 -10.73 42.47
CA PHE A 654 -6.66 -11.27 41.45
C PHE A 654 -5.98 -12.56 41.94
N ASN A 655 -5.95 -13.60 41.11
CA ASN A 655 -5.08 -14.76 41.33
C ASN A 655 -4.36 -15.12 40.02
N ASP A 656 -3.06 -15.37 40.09
CA ASP A 656 -2.29 -16.09 39.07
C ASP A 656 -2.16 -17.56 39.52
N PRO A 657 -3.04 -18.47 39.06
CA PRO A 657 -3.08 -19.85 39.55
C PRO A 657 -1.92 -20.71 39.04
N SER A 658 -1.23 -20.28 37.98
CA SER A 658 -0.10 -20.99 37.37
C SER A 658 1.26 -20.36 37.68
N GLY A 659 1.29 -19.16 38.28
CA GLY A 659 2.50 -18.40 38.58
C GLY A 659 3.28 -18.02 37.32
N ASN A 660 2.58 -17.82 36.20
CA ASN A 660 3.17 -17.63 34.87
C ASN A 660 2.53 -16.48 34.08
N SER A 661 1.78 -15.60 34.73
CA SER A 661 1.24 -14.40 34.08
C SER A 661 2.27 -13.29 33.90
N ASP A 662 3.34 -13.27 34.71
CA ASP A 662 4.30 -12.17 34.89
C ASP A 662 3.63 -10.82 35.25
N LEU A 663 2.36 -10.86 35.66
CA LEU A 663 1.58 -9.71 36.11
C LEU A 663 1.61 -9.59 37.64
N THR A 664 1.50 -8.35 38.10
CA THR A 664 1.37 -8.00 39.51
C THR A 664 0.09 -7.20 39.74
N TYR A 665 -0.54 -7.42 40.89
CA TYR A 665 -1.77 -6.75 41.29
C TYR A 665 -1.67 -6.31 42.74
N SER A 666 -2.08 -5.08 43.00
CA SER A 666 -2.02 -4.41 44.30
C SER A 666 -3.39 -3.81 44.66
N PHE A 667 -3.79 -4.05 45.91
CA PHE A 667 -4.94 -3.43 46.54
C PHE A 667 -4.57 -3.07 47.98
N ALA A 668 -4.57 -1.77 48.30
CA ALA A 668 -4.31 -1.24 49.63
C ALA A 668 -5.60 -0.82 50.34
N SER A 669 -6.53 -0.14 49.63
CA SER A 669 -7.84 0.26 50.16
C SER A 669 -8.72 0.90 49.08
N LEU A 670 -10.03 0.89 49.25
CA LEU A 670 -11.01 1.51 48.33
C LEU A 670 -10.72 2.97 47.92
N ALA A 671 -10.06 3.74 48.80
CA ALA A 671 -9.74 5.16 48.60
C ALA A 671 -8.31 5.39 48.07
N SER A 672 -7.59 4.31 47.74
CA SER A 672 -6.25 4.37 47.17
C SER A 672 -6.31 4.75 45.70
N THR A 673 -5.50 5.73 45.30
CA THR A 673 -5.34 6.14 43.90
C THR A 673 -4.15 5.45 43.23
N THR A 674 -3.60 4.41 43.86
CA THR A 674 -2.44 3.63 43.39
C THR A 674 -2.71 2.12 43.41
N ASP A 675 -3.98 1.73 43.53
CA ASP A 675 -4.40 0.34 43.45
C ASP A 675 -4.68 -0.03 41.99
N ASP A 676 -4.51 -1.30 41.66
CA ASP A 676 -4.68 -1.83 40.31
C ASP A 676 -6.15 -2.18 40.00
N VAL A 677 -7.09 -1.63 40.78
CA VAL A 677 -8.54 -1.74 40.59
C VAL A 677 -9.20 -0.38 40.80
N GLU A 678 -10.09 -0.03 39.87
CA GLU A 678 -10.84 1.22 39.84
C GLU A 678 -12.34 0.92 39.65
N PHE A 679 -13.22 1.80 40.13
CA PHE A 679 -14.68 1.61 40.10
C PHE A 679 -15.38 2.79 39.43
N SER A 680 -16.51 2.50 38.78
CA SER A 680 -17.43 3.49 38.20
C SER A 680 -18.78 3.45 38.93
N ASN A 681 -19.47 4.58 38.93
CA ASN A 681 -20.88 4.72 39.30
C ASN A 681 -21.69 5.46 38.21
N ASP A 682 -21.17 5.45 36.98
CA ASP A 682 -21.62 6.25 35.83
C ASP A 682 -21.55 5.44 34.52
N ASP A 683 -21.84 4.13 34.60
CA ASP A 683 -21.88 3.18 33.47
C ASP A 683 -20.55 3.15 32.69
N GLY A 684 -19.43 3.19 33.42
CA GLY A 684 -18.06 3.13 32.90
C GLY A 684 -17.54 4.43 32.29
N ALA A 685 -18.29 5.53 32.36
CA ALA A 685 -17.87 6.82 31.83
C ALA A 685 -16.65 7.41 32.58
N SER A 686 -16.52 7.12 33.88
CA SER A 686 -15.33 7.43 34.66
C SER A 686 -15.03 6.39 35.74
N PHE A 687 -13.74 6.17 36.00
CA PHE A 687 -13.23 5.18 36.95
C PHE A 687 -12.58 5.86 38.16
N ASN A 688 -13.33 6.77 38.79
CA ASN A 688 -12.86 7.58 39.93
C ASN A 688 -13.71 7.38 41.20
N TYR A 689 -14.66 6.44 41.17
CA TYR A 689 -15.58 6.21 42.27
C TYR A 689 -14.90 5.44 43.40
N THR A 690 -15.07 5.92 44.63
CA THR A 690 -14.66 5.21 45.86
C THR A 690 -15.89 4.47 46.41
N PRO A 691 -15.93 3.12 46.40
CA PRO A 691 -17.07 2.38 46.90
C PRO A 691 -17.38 2.68 48.37
N VAL A 692 -18.66 2.72 48.71
CA VAL A 692 -19.20 3.00 50.04
C VAL A 692 -20.10 1.84 50.47
N ASP A 693 -19.75 1.18 51.57
CA ASP A 693 -20.56 0.11 52.16
C ASP A 693 -21.97 0.60 52.56
N ASP A 694 -23.00 -0.09 52.06
CA ASP A 694 -24.42 0.10 52.38
C ASP A 694 -24.79 -0.39 53.80
N GLY A 695 -23.84 -0.97 54.52
CA GLY A 695 -23.98 -1.56 55.85
C GLY A 695 -24.24 -3.07 55.83
N LEU A 696 -24.25 -3.68 54.65
CA LEU A 696 -24.34 -5.13 54.43
C LEU A 696 -23.05 -5.70 53.78
N GLY A 697 -22.01 -4.88 53.64
CA GLY A 697 -20.72 -5.21 53.02
C GLY A 697 -20.69 -5.00 51.50
N CYS A 698 -21.64 -4.25 50.94
CA CYS A 698 -21.83 -4.12 49.50
C CYS A 698 -22.10 -2.66 49.09
N ASP A 699 -22.00 -2.36 47.80
CA ASP A 699 -22.32 -1.05 47.23
C ASP A 699 -23.17 -1.19 45.97
N GLY A 700 -24.34 -0.56 45.98
CA GLY A 700 -25.31 -0.54 44.88
C GLY A 700 -25.16 0.65 43.93
N ALA A 701 -24.23 1.58 44.19
CA ALA A 701 -23.85 2.65 43.28
C ALA A 701 -22.76 2.22 42.29
N VAL A 702 -21.97 1.18 42.60
CA VAL A 702 -20.97 0.65 41.65
C VAL A 702 -21.69 0.00 40.46
N THR A 703 -21.41 0.51 39.26
CA THR A 703 -21.90 -0.03 37.97
C THR A 703 -20.85 -0.95 37.36
N ASP A 704 -19.58 -0.52 37.35
CA ASP A 704 -18.47 -1.22 36.69
C ASP A 704 -17.24 -1.29 37.59
N PHE A 705 -16.36 -2.24 37.29
CA PHE A 705 -14.97 -2.20 37.76
C PHE A 705 -13.98 -2.43 36.62
N ARG A 706 -12.79 -1.88 36.79
CA ARG A 706 -11.66 -2.02 35.88
C ARG A 706 -10.43 -2.46 36.65
N VAL A 707 -9.73 -3.47 36.16
CA VAL A 707 -8.49 -4.00 36.74
C VAL A 707 -7.34 -3.78 35.75
N ARG A 708 -6.25 -3.19 36.23
CA ARG A 708 -5.07 -2.77 35.44
C ARG A 708 -3.79 -3.29 36.09
N PRO A 709 -3.48 -4.59 35.94
CA PRO A 709 -2.30 -5.18 36.57
C PRO A 709 -1.02 -4.65 35.92
N ASN A 710 0.02 -4.46 36.73
CA ASN A 710 1.33 -4.00 36.25
C ASN A 710 2.16 -5.19 35.73
N GLY A 711 3.02 -4.93 34.75
CA GLY A 711 3.87 -5.93 34.09
C GLY A 711 3.45 -6.24 32.65
N ALA A 712 4.17 -7.18 32.04
CA ALA A 712 3.89 -7.70 30.69
C ALA A 712 3.20 -9.06 30.82
N PHE A 713 2.00 -9.21 30.25
CA PHE A 713 1.23 -10.46 30.42
C PHE A 713 1.79 -11.57 29.52
N ALA A 714 2.52 -12.50 30.14
CA ALA A 714 3.34 -13.49 29.45
C ALA A 714 2.57 -14.40 28.46
N ALA A 715 3.28 -14.83 27.41
CA ALA A 715 2.76 -15.80 26.43
C ALA A 715 2.45 -17.16 27.11
N GLY A 716 1.25 -17.70 26.89
CA GLY A 716 0.77 -18.88 27.61
C GLY A 716 0.40 -18.62 29.08
N GLY A 717 0.46 -17.37 29.53
CA GLY A 717 0.04 -16.93 30.85
C GLY A 717 -1.47 -16.93 31.02
N ASN A 718 -1.93 -17.07 32.26
CA ASN A 718 -3.32 -16.79 32.63
C ASN A 718 -3.42 -16.19 34.02
N PHE A 719 -4.46 -15.40 34.25
CA PHE A 719 -4.87 -14.95 35.57
C PHE A 719 -6.39 -14.99 35.71
N THR A 720 -6.86 -14.85 36.93
CA THR A 720 -8.29 -14.87 37.27
C THR A 720 -8.66 -13.70 38.16
N LEU A 721 -9.86 -13.16 37.96
CA LEU A 721 -10.50 -12.19 38.85
C LEU A 721 -11.72 -12.86 39.49
N VAL A 722 -11.81 -12.79 40.82
CA VAL A 722 -12.91 -13.34 41.62
C VAL A 722 -13.67 -12.22 42.32
N VAL A 723 -14.81 -11.86 41.73
CA VAL A 723 -15.69 -10.77 42.18
C VAL A 723 -17.02 -11.33 42.67
N ARG A 724 -17.68 -10.65 43.61
CA ARG A 724 -18.97 -11.07 44.15
C ARG A 724 -20.01 -9.96 44.04
N PHE A 725 -21.24 -10.34 43.77
CA PHE A 725 -22.39 -9.46 43.71
C PHE A 725 -23.54 -10.03 44.56
N GLU A 726 -24.40 -9.18 45.10
CA GLU A 726 -25.67 -9.58 45.72
C GLU A 726 -26.84 -9.15 44.84
N VAL A 727 -27.78 -10.06 44.59
CA VAL A 727 -29.00 -9.79 43.80
C VAL A 727 -29.93 -8.83 44.56
N ARG A 728 -30.47 -7.81 43.89
CA ARG A 728 -31.38 -6.81 44.48
C ARG A 728 -32.82 -7.34 44.68
#